data_AF-E1X2I1-F1
#
_entry.id   AF-E1X2I1-F1
#
_cell.length_a   1.000
_cell.length_b   1.000
_cell.length_c   1.000
_cell.angle_alpha   90.00
_cell.angle_beta   90.00
_cell.angle_gamma   90.00
#
_symmetry.space_group_name_H-M   'P 1'
#
loop_
_entity.id
_entity.type
_entity.pdbx_description
1 polymer ?
#
loop_
_entity_poly.entity_id
_entity_poly.type
_entity_poly.pdbx_seq_one_letter_code
_entity_poly.pdbx_strand_id
1 'polypeptide(L)'
;MNRSIVSLFLLLSLTPSQVMGSSDLSTSINALDKAKVDPSIVKKIEELKERNLTLKTRPVFCPLNSSRSDVILNSIKNIEAIFKDDCLDGSQGTLDQVLTGAREIQDSINQSREARGEDPITVPETDGLANTGISGEQMASLVNGLNTLFNKNKCSHLDDSSFLENSANVIQNFSQFGLYSPSPAGVSVAYGGLVVSSILKFINNLFEGRFDFKKDEDRLTFIKLNCSFYDVRIKMQEAGILDISTDAHYKDLAKIEELIVILKKLQVDIKTSTSTINAQLESIRKSHVDAIGKERLKFFIPILDILEPLNSSSEVPVSAQRDIILDKLTFNYNLINSYVSDFINPTNGQRVSRQNRSLRDLLESIDEISHLDKVVELENLSDSAFNLYTKNLKYHFKRLLNEIDSQRSDASKELADVIINIEGREDLTFSKLDTLSKSGNGVKTNSQIDALLLELNQLKSKLLSITGKKEFTSENGADGADLRILEAHDKVINYIYGDYGKDFVDHMRKKSAKVNKLFIKDFKKFASSNLDERGGYYHIKNIDDLTSDQVDKACVSAKNLRATWKYAQKWAEMGYDFLATNKDIFGETGSYVSNDRDKIFNNSQSAIFARRIISALKLQKKNQLEGSNEKVTVEWQGKTLSVAAAIDLLKDDYNYTLGESMLDIQMTRDHNGLLQSLYGQYRCDLRANYEK
;
A
#
# COMPACT_ATOMS: atom_id res chain seq x y z
N MET A 1 51.20 -13.96 -44.09
CA MET A 1 50.46 -13.09 -43.13
C MET A 1 49.15 -13.76 -42.78
N ASN A 2 48.77 -13.80 -41.50
CA ASN A 2 47.63 -14.58 -41.02
C ASN A 2 46.28 -13.87 -41.24
N ARG A 3 45.30 -14.59 -41.82
CA ARG A 3 43.95 -14.08 -42.06
C ARG A 3 43.20 -13.66 -40.78
N SER A 4 43.56 -14.23 -39.63
CA SER A 4 42.94 -13.93 -38.32
C SER A 4 43.19 -12.50 -37.81
N ILE A 5 44.26 -11.82 -38.25
CA ILE A 5 44.55 -10.44 -37.81
C ILE A 5 43.71 -9.42 -38.62
N VAL A 6 43.45 -9.71 -39.90
CA VAL A 6 42.65 -8.85 -40.79
C VAL A 6 41.17 -8.82 -40.35
N SER A 7 40.67 -9.92 -39.78
CA SER A 7 39.31 -10.01 -39.23
C SER A 7 39.07 -9.08 -38.04
N LEU A 8 40.11 -8.74 -37.26
CA LEU A 8 39.99 -7.87 -36.09
C LEU A 8 39.99 -6.37 -36.47
N PHE A 9 40.71 -6.00 -37.53
CA PHE A 9 40.74 -4.62 -38.04
C PHE A 9 39.47 -4.22 -38.80
N LEU A 10 38.71 -5.17 -39.34
CA LEU A 10 37.44 -4.92 -40.03
C LEU A 10 36.25 -4.65 -39.09
N LEU A 11 36.43 -4.77 -37.76
CA LEU A 11 35.42 -4.40 -36.75
C LEU A 11 35.36 -2.89 -36.46
N LEU A 12 36.25 -2.07 -37.05
CA LEU A 12 36.41 -0.64 -36.72
C LEU A 12 35.89 0.32 -37.80
N SER A 13 35.21 -0.15 -38.86
CA SER A 13 34.62 0.71 -39.89
C SER A 13 33.12 1.00 -39.66
N LEU A 14 32.82 2.03 -38.87
CA LEU A 14 31.62 2.89 -38.91
C LEU A 14 30.31 2.30 -39.50
N THR A 15 29.84 1.20 -38.92
CA THR A 15 28.47 0.64 -39.10
C THR A 15 27.99 0.07 -37.76
N PRO A 16 26.69 -0.02 -37.48
CA PRO A 16 26.19 -0.63 -36.24
C PRO A 16 26.77 -2.03 -36.09
N SER A 17 27.57 -2.23 -35.04
CA SER A 17 28.34 -3.44 -34.84
C SER A 17 27.40 -4.63 -34.64
N GLN A 18 27.41 -5.57 -35.59
CA GLN A 18 26.65 -6.80 -35.48
C GLN A 18 27.38 -7.80 -34.60
N VAL A 19 26.70 -8.31 -33.57
CA VAL A 19 27.23 -9.32 -32.64
C VAL A 19 26.34 -10.56 -32.71
N MET A 20 26.93 -11.75 -32.81
CA MET A 20 26.14 -12.98 -32.80
C MET A 20 25.79 -13.40 -31.37
N GLY A 21 24.48 -13.58 -31.13
CA GLY A 21 23.95 -14.18 -29.91
C GLY A 21 24.03 -15.70 -29.93
N SER A 22 23.98 -16.32 -28.74
CA SER A 22 23.93 -17.78 -28.59
C SER A 22 22.55 -18.37 -28.92
N SER A 23 22.49 -19.66 -29.23
CA SER A 23 21.24 -20.40 -29.40
C SER A 23 20.35 -20.37 -28.14
N ASP A 24 20.97 -20.42 -26.95
CA ASP A 24 20.28 -20.32 -25.65
C ASP A 24 19.61 -18.95 -25.44
N LEU A 25 20.16 -17.88 -26.03
CA LEU A 25 19.57 -16.54 -26.01
C LEU A 25 18.23 -16.52 -26.76
N SER A 26 18.16 -17.11 -27.96
CA SER A 26 16.93 -17.20 -28.76
C SER A 26 15.79 -17.89 -28.00
N THR A 27 16.12 -18.99 -27.31
CA THR A 27 15.20 -19.75 -26.45
C THR A 27 14.75 -18.94 -25.24
N SER A 28 15.68 -18.27 -24.54
CA SER A 28 15.39 -17.45 -23.35
C SER A 28 14.48 -16.25 -23.66
N ILE A 29 14.74 -15.55 -24.76
CA ILE A 29 13.89 -14.43 -25.21
C ILE A 29 12.49 -14.95 -25.58
N ASN A 30 12.39 -16.08 -26.30
CA ASN A 30 11.11 -16.73 -26.59
C ASN A 30 10.32 -17.11 -25.34
N ALA A 31 11.00 -17.57 -24.28
CA ALA A 31 10.37 -17.91 -23.01
C ALA A 31 9.83 -16.65 -22.29
N LEU A 32 10.58 -15.55 -22.26
CA LEU A 32 10.11 -14.29 -21.65
C LEU A 32 9.01 -13.60 -22.47
N ASP A 33 9.09 -13.59 -23.80
CA ASP A 33 8.06 -13.02 -24.67
C ASP A 33 6.72 -13.75 -24.48
N LYS A 34 6.76 -15.08 -24.37
CA LYS A 34 5.56 -15.93 -24.21
C LYS A 34 5.16 -16.19 -22.76
N ALA A 35 5.92 -15.67 -21.79
CA ALA A 35 5.61 -15.80 -20.37
C ALA A 35 4.22 -15.25 -20.08
N LYS A 36 3.35 -16.07 -19.48
CA LYS A 36 2.05 -15.67 -18.97
C LYS A 36 1.56 -16.70 -17.96
N VAL A 37 0.81 -16.25 -16.96
CA VAL A 37 0.02 -17.17 -16.14
C VAL A 37 -1.15 -17.67 -16.98
N ASP A 38 -1.41 -18.98 -16.95
CA ASP A 38 -2.57 -19.57 -17.62
C ASP A 38 -3.87 -19.01 -17.01
N PRO A 39 -4.82 -18.45 -17.80
CA PRO A 39 -6.07 -17.92 -17.27
C PRO A 39 -6.90 -18.95 -16.47
N SER A 40 -6.77 -20.25 -16.77
CA SER A 40 -7.42 -21.32 -16.01
C SER A 40 -6.81 -21.53 -14.61
N ILE A 41 -5.54 -21.17 -14.40
CA ILE A 41 -4.93 -21.11 -13.06
C ILE A 41 -5.56 -19.98 -12.27
N VAL A 42 -5.61 -18.77 -12.84
CA VAL A 42 -6.24 -17.60 -12.20
C VAL A 42 -7.70 -17.90 -11.82
N LYS A 43 -8.48 -18.48 -12.74
CA LYS A 43 -9.87 -18.89 -12.48
C LYS A 43 -9.98 -19.89 -11.32
N LYS A 44 -9.11 -20.91 -11.27
CA LYS A 44 -9.09 -21.89 -10.16
C LYS A 44 -8.74 -21.25 -8.81
N ILE A 45 -7.85 -20.25 -8.82
CA ILE A 45 -7.50 -19.49 -7.60
C ILE A 45 -8.70 -18.69 -7.11
N GLU A 46 -9.45 -18.01 -7.98
CA GLU A 46 -10.69 -17.33 -7.59
C GLU A 46 -11.76 -18.32 -7.10
N GLU A 47 -11.97 -19.45 -7.78
CA GLU A 47 -12.91 -20.50 -7.32
C GLU A 47 -12.53 -21.06 -5.93
N LEU A 48 -11.23 -21.17 -5.62
CA LEU A 48 -10.73 -21.54 -4.29
C LEU A 48 -10.97 -20.43 -3.25
N LYS A 49 -10.79 -19.16 -3.63
CA LYS A 49 -11.07 -17.97 -2.78
C LYS A 49 -12.57 -17.83 -2.47
N GLU A 50 -13.43 -18.15 -3.43
CA GLU A 50 -14.89 -18.15 -3.27
C GLU A 50 -15.37 -19.29 -2.37
N ARG A 51 -14.82 -20.50 -2.50
CA ARG A 51 -15.18 -21.62 -1.61
C ARG A 51 -14.73 -21.42 -0.16
N ASN A 52 -13.59 -20.75 0.04
CA ASN A 52 -12.98 -20.55 1.36
C ASN A 52 -13.16 -19.11 1.89
N LEU A 53 -14.29 -18.49 1.52
CA LEU A 53 -14.65 -17.10 1.79
C LEU A 53 -14.35 -16.68 3.24
N THR A 54 -13.68 -15.53 3.36
CA THR A 54 -13.60 -14.74 4.60
C THR A 54 -14.38 -13.44 4.41
N LEU A 55 -14.87 -12.84 5.49
CA LEU A 55 -15.42 -11.48 5.44
C LEU A 55 -14.30 -10.48 5.15
N LYS A 56 -14.15 -10.05 3.89
CA LYS A 56 -13.01 -9.21 3.45
C LYS A 56 -13.16 -7.70 3.71
N THR A 57 -14.39 -7.20 3.85
CA THR A 57 -14.65 -5.76 3.92
C THR A 57 -15.07 -5.32 5.32
N ARG A 58 -14.24 -4.49 5.94
CA ARG A 58 -14.61 -3.69 7.12
C ARG A 58 -15.77 -2.74 6.77
N PRO A 59 -16.76 -2.52 7.66
CA PRO A 59 -17.89 -1.65 7.37
C PRO A 59 -17.46 -0.19 7.23
N VAL A 60 -18.01 0.51 6.25
CA VAL A 60 -17.69 1.93 5.95
C VAL A 60 -18.05 2.88 7.11
N PHE A 61 -19.04 2.50 7.93
CA PHE A 61 -19.44 3.23 9.13
C PHE A 61 -18.46 3.13 10.29
N CYS A 62 -17.72 2.02 10.38
CA CYS A 62 -16.73 1.88 11.43
C CYS A 62 -15.71 3.01 11.30
N PRO A 63 -15.41 3.77 12.37
CA PRO A 63 -14.52 4.92 12.31
C PRO A 63 -13.26 4.57 11.51
N LEU A 64 -12.88 5.45 10.58
CA LEU A 64 -11.68 5.24 9.76
C LEU A 64 -10.56 4.75 10.67
N ASN A 65 -9.90 3.66 10.26
CA ASN A 65 -8.72 3.20 10.98
C ASN A 65 -7.80 4.41 11.10
N SER A 66 -7.38 4.74 12.32
CA SER A 66 -6.24 5.62 12.44
C SER A 66 -5.09 4.87 11.79
N SER A 67 -4.66 5.33 10.62
CA SER A 67 -3.49 4.92 9.81
C SER A 67 -2.17 5.20 10.54
N ARG A 68 -2.22 5.05 11.86
CA ARG A 68 -1.43 5.75 12.85
C ARG A 68 -1.05 4.76 13.93
N SER A 69 0.02 4.03 13.67
CA SER A 69 0.67 3.16 14.63
C SER A 69 1.01 3.91 15.93
N ASP A 70 1.26 5.22 15.83
CA ASP A 70 1.50 6.19 16.91
C ASP A 70 0.36 6.29 17.96
N VAL A 71 -0.79 5.66 17.74
CA VAL A 71 -1.90 5.68 18.71
C VAL A 71 -1.74 4.62 19.82
N ILE A 72 -1.00 3.51 19.62
CA ILE A 72 -0.87 2.48 20.70
C ILE A 72 -0.18 3.06 21.94
N LEU A 73 1.05 3.55 21.79
CA LEU A 73 1.81 4.07 22.93
C LEU A 73 1.15 5.32 23.53
N ASN A 74 0.54 6.17 22.72
CA ASN A 74 -0.11 7.39 23.20
C ASN A 74 -1.45 7.10 23.89
N SER A 75 -2.28 6.19 23.39
CA SER A 75 -3.49 5.77 24.11
C SER A 75 -3.15 5.02 25.41
N ILE A 76 -2.07 4.23 25.45
CA ILE A 76 -1.62 3.59 26.69
C ILE A 76 -1.05 4.61 27.70
N LYS A 77 -0.38 5.68 27.24
CA LYS A 77 0.01 6.82 28.09
C LYS A 77 -1.19 7.66 28.57
N ASN A 78 -2.23 7.80 27.75
CA ASN A 78 -3.47 8.46 28.18
C ASN A 78 -4.19 7.60 29.23
N ILE A 79 -4.17 6.28 29.08
CA ILE A 79 -4.67 5.33 30.09
C ILE A 79 -3.82 5.43 31.38
N GLU A 80 -2.48 5.46 31.29
CA GLU A 80 -1.60 5.76 32.43
C GLU A 80 -2.02 7.03 33.18
N ALA A 81 -2.36 8.11 32.47
CA ALA A 81 -2.81 9.36 33.08
C ALA A 81 -4.14 9.20 33.85
N ILE A 82 -5.07 8.37 33.36
CA ILE A 82 -6.35 8.07 34.02
C ILE A 82 -6.15 7.19 35.26
N PHE A 83 -5.19 6.26 35.24
CA PHE A 83 -4.93 5.37 36.37
C PHE A 83 -4.19 6.04 37.54
N LYS A 84 -3.45 7.13 37.28
CA LYS A 84 -2.54 7.77 38.25
C LYS A 84 -3.19 8.31 39.52
N ASP A 85 -4.43 8.77 39.45
CA ASP A 85 -5.00 9.58 40.53
C ASP A 85 -5.69 8.76 41.64
N ASP A 86 -6.08 7.50 41.39
CA ASP A 86 -6.80 6.68 42.40
C ASP A 86 -6.73 5.15 42.19
N CYS A 87 -5.87 4.63 41.29
CA CYS A 87 -6.02 3.24 40.81
C CYS A 87 -4.73 2.43 40.55
N LEU A 88 -3.59 2.83 41.13
CA LEU A 88 -2.29 2.12 40.95
C LEU A 88 -1.74 1.42 42.20
N ASP A 89 -2.52 1.34 43.29
CA ASP A 89 -2.14 0.65 44.54
C ASP A 89 -1.68 -0.80 44.29
N GLY A 90 -0.36 -1.01 44.32
CA GLY A 90 0.28 -2.31 44.08
C GLY A 90 0.46 -2.71 42.61
N SER A 91 0.00 -1.90 41.65
CA SER A 91 -0.06 -2.25 40.22
C SER A 91 0.95 -1.52 39.31
N GLN A 92 1.73 -0.58 39.84
CA GLN A 92 2.73 0.21 39.07
C GLN A 92 3.64 -0.65 38.19
N GLY A 93 4.19 -1.76 38.70
CA GLY A 93 5.06 -2.64 37.91
C GLY A 93 4.37 -3.33 36.73
N THR A 94 3.04 -3.51 36.78
CA THR A 94 2.26 -4.02 35.64
C THR A 94 2.04 -2.92 34.60
N LEU A 95 1.85 -1.67 35.05
CA LEU A 95 1.76 -0.50 34.17
C LEU A 95 3.09 -0.24 33.45
N ASP A 96 4.22 -0.34 34.15
CA ASP A 96 5.55 -0.17 33.55
C ASP A 96 5.85 -1.26 32.50
N GLN A 97 5.43 -2.51 32.75
CA GLN A 97 5.50 -3.60 31.77
C GLN A 97 4.62 -3.32 30.53
N VAL A 98 3.39 -2.84 30.73
CA VAL A 98 2.47 -2.45 29.66
C VAL A 98 3.03 -1.30 28.82
N LEU A 99 3.58 -0.26 29.45
CA LEU A 99 4.22 0.87 28.76
C LEU A 99 5.51 0.46 28.02
N THR A 100 6.23 -0.53 28.52
CA THR A 100 7.45 -1.06 27.87
C THR A 100 7.10 -1.89 26.66
N GLY A 101 6.18 -2.87 26.79
CA GLY A 101 5.71 -3.66 25.64
C GLY A 101 5.05 -2.83 24.54
N ALA A 102 4.36 -1.73 24.91
CA ALA A 102 3.83 -0.77 23.95
C ALA A 102 4.93 -0.03 23.15
N ARG A 103 6.09 0.25 23.76
CA ARG A 103 7.25 0.84 23.06
C ARG A 103 7.93 -0.19 22.15
N GLU A 104 8.19 -1.39 22.65
CA GLU A 104 8.83 -2.46 21.86
C GLU A 104 8.04 -2.78 20.57
N ILE A 105 6.71 -2.81 20.65
CA ILE A 105 5.83 -2.99 19.49
C ILE A 105 5.94 -1.78 18.53
N GLN A 106 5.93 -0.55 19.05
CA GLN A 106 6.08 0.67 18.25
C GLN A 106 7.43 0.71 17.51
N ASP A 107 8.51 0.33 18.18
CA ASP A 107 9.86 0.33 17.63
C ASP A 107 10.03 -0.77 16.57
N SER A 108 9.42 -1.94 16.78
CA SER A 108 9.37 -3.04 15.80
C SER A 108 8.61 -2.64 14.51
N ILE A 109 7.53 -1.87 14.65
CA ILE A 109 6.79 -1.31 13.51
C ILE A 109 7.68 -0.34 12.73
N ASN A 110 8.41 0.54 13.40
CA ASN A 110 9.28 1.53 12.76
C ASN A 110 10.42 0.84 11.96
N GLN A 111 11.11 -0.14 12.56
CA GLN A 111 12.16 -0.91 11.91
C GLN A 111 11.65 -1.67 10.66
N SER A 112 10.43 -2.19 10.70
CA SER A 112 9.80 -2.87 9.56
C SER A 112 9.51 -1.93 8.37
N ARG A 113 9.37 -0.62 8.60
CA ARG A 113 9.19 0.40 7.54
C ARG A 113 10.53 0.81 6.94
N GLU A 114 11.52 1.08 7.78
CA GLU A 114 12.90 1.39 7.34
C GLU A 114 13.47 0.27 6.44
N ALA A 115 13.23 -1.01 6.80
CA ALA A 115 13.63 -2.17 6.01
C ALA A 115 12.96 -2.28 4.63
N ARG A 116 11.88 -1.53 4.38
CA ARG A 116 11.18 -1.44 3.08
C ARG A 116 11.57 -0.22 2.25
N GLY A 117 12.46 0.64 2.75
CA GLY A 117 12.81 1.90 2.12
C GLY A 117 11.74 2.98 2.27
N GLU A 118 10.85 2.84 3.26
CA GLU A 118 9.95 3.90 3.70
C GLU A 118 10.66 4.77 4.75
N ASP A 119 10.41 6.09 4.75
CA ASP A 119 10.99 7.01 5.74
C ASP A 119 10.56 6.67 7.19
N PRO A 120 11.44 6.89 8.19
CA PRO A 120 11.06 6.82 9.60
C PRO A 120 9.91 7.77 9.93
N ILE A 121 8.99 7.34 10.80
CA ILE A 121 7.68 8.01 10.94
C ILE A 121 7.80 9.45 11.47
N THR A 122 7.54 10.41 10.59
CA THR A 122 6.79 11.62 10.95
C THR A 122 5.51 11.65 10.12
N VAL A 123 4.41 12.08 10.75
CA VAL A 123 3.01 12.02 10.25
C VAL A 123 2.87 12.64 8.85
N PRO A 124 2.08 12.09 7.89
CA PRO A 124 1.27 10.86 7.90
C PRO A 124 1.82 9.80 6.88
N GLU A 125 1.14 8.79 6.29
CA GLU A 125 -0.26 8.32 6.33
C GLU A 125 -0.34 6.76 6.15
N THR A 126 -1.09 6.26 5.16
CA THR A 126 -1.43 4.85 4.89
C THR A 126 -0.33 3.99 4.26
N ASP A 127 -0.05 2.81 4.82
CA ASP A 127 -0.42 1.54 4.15
C ASP A 127 -0.42 0.31 5.09
N GLY A 128 -1.02 -0.79 4.65
CA GLY A 128 -1.31 -1.98 5.46
C GLY A 128 -0.09 -2.84 5.87
N LEU A 129 -0.13 -3.40 7.09
CA LEU A 129 1.00 -4.14 7.68
C LEU A 129 0.81 -5.66 7.67
N ALA A 130 1.49 -6.32 6.73
CA ALA A 130 2.02 -7.67 6.90
C ALA A 130 3.56 -7.58 7.02
N ASN A 131 4.19 -8.47 7.80
CA ASN A 131 5.64 -8.52 8.09
C ASN A 131 6.21 -7.45 9.05
N THR A 132 5.58 -7.22 10.21
CA THR A 132 6.14 -6.36 11.28
C THR A 132 7.12 -7.07 12.25
N GLY A 133 7.28 -8.39 12.17
CA GLY A 133 8.20 -9.14 13.04
C GLY A 133 7.81 -9.23 14.53
N ILE A 134 6.69 -8.61 14.93
CA ILE A 134 6.16 -8.63 16.30
C ILE A 134 5.80 -10.07 16.69
N SER A 135 6.18 -10.52 17.89
CA SER A 135 5.77 -11.83 18.40
C SER A 135 4.35 -11.78 18.98
N GLY A 136 3.55 -12.82 18.74
CA GLY A 136 2.22 -12.93 19.36
C GLY A 136 2.28 -13.00 20.90
N GLU A 137 3.41 -13.43 21.46
CA GLU A 137 3.65 -13.44 22.91
C GLU A 137 3.76 -12.03 23.49
N GLN A 138 4.50 -11.12 22.83
CA GLN A 138 4.61 -9.71 23.25
C GLN A 138 3.23 -9.05 23.24
N MET A 139 2.45 -9.27 22.18
CA MET A 139 1.09 -8.76 22.06
C MET A 139 0.15 -9.34 23.13
N ALA A 140 0.18 -10.66 23.35
CA ALA A 140 -0.65 -11.31 24.36
C ALA A 140 -0.26 -10.86 25.79
N SER A 141 1.04 -10.71 26.07
CA SER A 141 1.55 -10.19 27.35
C SER A 141 1.02 -8.78 27.61
N LEU A 142 1.11 -7.89 26.62
CA LEU A 142 0.63 -6.51 26.70
C LEU A 142 -0.89 -6.44 26.96
N VAL A 143 -1.70 -7.18 26.21
CA VAL A 143 -3.17 -7.21 26.40
C VAL A 143 -3.55 -7.87 27.73
N ASN A 144 -2.82 -8.87 28.22
CA ASN A 144 -3.06 -9.46 29.54
C ASN A 144 -2.61 -8.56 30.70
N GLY A 145 -1.52 -7.80 30.55
CA GLY A 145 -1.10 -6.78 31.51
C GLY A 145 -2.15 -5.68 31.64
N LEU A 146 -2.62 -5.17 30.51
CA LEU A 146 -3.76 -4.26 30.42
C LEU A 146 -5.01 -4.85 31.11
N ASN A 147 -5.44 -6.04 30.71
CA ASN A 147 -6.59 -6.73 31.32
C ASN A 147 -6.42 -6.98 32.84
N THR A 148 -5.18 -7.06 33.34
CA THR A 148 -4.88 -7.18 34.77
C THR A 148 -5.04 -5.84 35.49
N LEU A 149 -4.54 -4.74 34.90
CA LEU A 149 -4.75 -3.37 35.40
C LEU A 149 -6.24 -3.01 35.47
N PHE A 150 -7.02 -3.40 34.46
CA PHE A 150 -8.46 -3.12 34.38
C PHE A 150 -9.30 -3.91 35.40
N ASN A 151 -8.94 -5.16 35.72
CA ASN A 151 -9.79 -6.02 36.56
C ASN A 151 -9.36 -6.11 38.04
N LYS A 152 -8.08 -5.91 38.37
CA LYS A 152 -7.61 -6.07 39.76
C LYS A 152 -7.68 -4.78 40.58
N ASN A 153 -7.62 -3.62 39.92
CA ASN A 153 -7.64 -2.33 40.60
C ASN A 153 -9.07 -1.80 40.63
N LYS A 154 -9.58 -1.50 41.83
CA LYS A 154 -10.93 -0.93 42.02
C LYS A 154 -10.91 0.58 41.79
N CYS A 155 -10.79 1.07 40.56
CA CYS A 155 -10.87 2.52 40.35
C CYS A 155 -12.30 3.01 40.63
N SER A 156 -12.37 4.10 41.38
CA SER A 156 -13.55 4.95 41.59
C SER A 156 -14.15 5.54 40.30
N HIS A 157 -13.35 5.61 39.22
CA HIS A 157 -13.66 6.32 37.97
C HIS A 157 -13.63 5.46 36.68
N LEU A 158 -13.79 4.13 36.77
CA LEU A 158 -13.87 3.26 35.57
C LEU A 158 -15.07 3.58 34.64
N ASP A 159 -16.11 4.24 35.16
CA ASP A 159 -17.28 4.69 34.41
C ASP A 159 -17.06 6.01 33.61
N ASP A 160 -15.83 6.56 33.59
CA ASP A 160 -15.51 7.76 32.81
C ASP A 160 -15.51 7.46 31.29
N SER A 161 -16.23 8.29 30.55
CA SER A 161 -16.29 8.26 29.08
C SER A 161 -14.92 8.29 28.41
N SER A 162 -13.97 9.05 28.96
CA SER A 162 -12.60 9.15 28.44
C SER A 162 -11.84 7.83 28.53
N PHE A 163 -12.05 7.08 29.61
CA PHE A 163 -11.44 5.76 29.84
C PHE A 163 -11.95 4.71 28.85
N LEU A 164 -13.27 4.69 28.63
CA LEU A 164 -13.92 3.78 27.68
C LEU A 164 -13.47 4.07 26.24
N GLU A 165 -13.39 5.34 25.84
CA GLU A 165 -12.90 5.74 24.52
C GLU A 165 -11.43 5.31 24.29
N ASN A 166 -10.52 5.59 25.23
CA ASN A 166 -9.12 5.22 25.08
C ASN A 166 -8.92 3.69 25.06
N SER A 167 -9.68 2.95 25.87
CA SER A 167 -9.67 1.48 25.88
C SER A 167 -10.14 0.91 24.54
N ALA A 168 -11.22 1.45 23.97
CA ALA A 168 -11.70 1.03 22.64
C ALA A 168 -10.69 1.35 21.53
N ASN A 169 -10.00 2.50 21.58
CA ASN A 169 -8.93 2.83 20.64
C ASN A 169 -7.76 1.82 20.71
N VAL A 170 -7.37 1.41 21.91
CA VAL A 170 -6.30 0.41 22.13
C VAL A 170 -6.69 -0.95 21.56
N ILE A 171 -7.93 -1.41 21.80
CA ILE A 171 -8.45 -2.67 21.23
C ILE A 171 -8.49 -2.59 19.70
N GLN A 172 -9.03 -1.51 19.13
CA GLN A 172 -9.14 -1.33 17.69
C GLN A 172 -7.77 -1.38 17.00
N ASN A 173 -6.74 -0.81 17.63
CA ASN A 173 -5.38 -0.89 17.11
C ASN A 173 -4.83 -2.32 17.25
N PHE A 174 -4.93 -2.96 18.41
CA PHE A 174 -4.40 -4.32 18.58
C PHE A 174 -5.09 -5.38 17.71
N SER A 175 -6.39 -5.25 17.42
CA SER A 175 -7.08 -6.14 16.47
C SER A 175 -6.52 -6.07 15.05
N GLN A 176 -5.83 -4.98 14.69
CA GLN A 176 -5.16 -4.81 13.38
C GLN A 176 -3.76 -5.46 13.37
N PHE A 177 -3.01 -5.39 14.47
CA PHE A 177 -1.64 -5.93 14.54
C PHE A 177 -1.56 -7.43 14.95
N GLY A 178 -2.57 -7.96 15.64
CA GLY A 178 -2.40 -9.08 16.56
C GLY A 178 -2.22 -10.50 16.02
N LEU A 179 -2.29 -10.77 14.70
CA LEU A 179 -2.39 -12.14 14.18
C LEU A 179 -1.41 -12.55 13.05
N TYR A 180 -0.55 -11.65 12.57
CA TYR A 180 0.46 -11.97 11.55
C TYR A 180 1.87 -12.12 12.12
N SER A 181 2.04 -13.10 13.03
CA SER A 181 3.35 -13.59 13.44
C SER A 181 3.53 -15.03 12.93
N PRO A 182 4.03 -15.23 11.69
CA PRO A 182 4.32 -16.57 11.19
C PRO A 182 5.47 -17.19 11.98
N SER A 183 5.15 -18.20 12.79
CA SER A 183 6.17 -19.08 13.36
C SER A 183 6.93 -19.79 12.23
N PRO A 184 8.27 -19.78 12.21
CA PRO A 184 9.07 -20.56 11.25
C PRO A 184 8.78 -22.08 11.27
N ALA A 185 8.14 -22.58 12.33
CA ALA A 185 7.77 -23.98 12.52
C ALA A 185 6.31 -24.30 12.14
N GLY A 186 5.55 -23.37 11.54
CA GLY A 186 4.14 -23.57 11.19
C GLY A 186 3.17 -23.54 12.39
N VAL A 187 3.66 -23.19 13.57
CA VAL A 187 2.86 -23.05 14.82
C VAL A 187 2.15 -21.69 14.83
N SER A 188 1.32 -21.43 13.80
CA SER A 188 0.53 -20.20 13.67
C SER A 188 -0.63 -20.14 14.70
N VAL A 189 -1.15 -21.32 15.07
CA VAL A 189 -2.38 -21.48 15.87
C VAL A 189 -2.18 -21.04 17.32
N ALA A 190 -1.07 -21.44 17.96
CA ALA A 190 -0.88 -21.25 19.40
C ALA A 190 -0.81 -19.77 19.82
N TYR A 191 -0.08 -18.94 19.07
CA TYR A 191 0.11 -17.52 19.43
C TYR A 191 -1.03 -16.62 18.97
N GLY A 192 -1.61 -16.89 17.79
CA GLY A 192 -2.82 -16.19 17.34
C GLY A 192 -4.00 -16.39 18.29
N GLY A 193 -4.21 -17.62 18.76
CA GLY A 193 -5.27 -17.94 19.71
C GLY A 193 -5.13 -17.23 21.07
N LEU A 194 -3.90 -17.10 21.59
CA LEU A 194 -3.65 -16.37 22.85
C LEU A 194 -3.96 -14.88 22.73
N VAL A 195 -3.57 -14.23 21.64
CA VAL A 195 -3.89 -12.81 21.38
C VAL A 195 -5.40 -12.61 21.23
N VAL A 196 -6.07 -13.43 20.40
CA VAL A 196 -7.52 -13.39 20.21
C VAL A 196 -8.26 -13.59 21.53
N SER A 197 -7.88 -14.60 22.33
CA SER A 197 -8.50 -14.87 23.64
C SER A 197 -8.34 -13.68 24.60
N SER A 198 -7.18 -13.04 24.61
CA SER A 198 -6.89 -11.90 25.49
C SER A 198 -7.67 -10.65 25.05
N ILE A 199 -7.76 -10.39 23.74
CA ILE A 199 -8.56 -9.29 23.18
C ILE A 199 -10.05 -9.52 23.43
N LEU A 200 -10.59 -10.72 23.19
CA LEU A 200 -12.01 -11.03 23.44
C LEU A 200 -12.37 -10.91 24.93
N LYS A 201 -11.49 -11.34 25.84
CA LYS A 201 -11.67 -11.12 27.29
C LYS A 201 -11.67 -9.64 27.64
N PHE A 202 -10.75 -8.86 27.08
CA PHE A 202 -10.71 -7.42 27.34
C PHE A 202 -11.97 -6.71 26.80
N ILE A 203 -12.42 -7.05 25.59
CA ILE A 203 -13.70 -6.59 25.03
C ILE A 203 -14.87 -6.98 25.96
N ASN A 204 -14.97 -8.25 26.38
CA ASN A 204 -16.00 -8.73 27.31
C ASN A 204 -16.08 -7.87 28.58
N ASN A 205 -14.94 -7.60 29.21
CA ASN A 205 -14.88 -6.87 30.47
C ASN A 205 -15.30 -5.38 30.32
N LEU A 206 -15.08 -4.78 29.15
CA LEU A 206 -15.62 -3.45 28.84
C LEU A 206 -17.13 -3.44 28.58
N PHE A 207 -17.69 -4.54 28.06
CA PHE A 207 -19.14 -4.70 27.89
C PHE A 207 -19.89 -5.01 29.21
N GLU A 208 -19.19 -5.43 30.26
CA GLU A 208 -19.80 -5.62 31.60
C GLU A 208 -20.19 -4.28 32.28
N GLY A 209 -19.75 -3.13 31.75
CA GLY A 209 -20.22 -1.78 32.11
C GLY A 209 -21.54 -1.39 31.42
N ARG A 210 -22.41 -0.64 32.13
CA ARG A 210 -23.77 -0.29 31.64
C ARG A 210 -23.76 0.92 30.70
N PHE A 211 -23.89 0.71 29.40
CA PHE A 211 -24.09 1.80 28.42
C PHE A 211 -25.40 2.57 28.65
N ASP A 212 -25.35 3.90 28.84
CA ASP A 212 -26.50 4.81 28.67
C ASP A 212 -26.37 5.55 27.35
N PHE A 213 -27.03 5.04 26.31
CA PHE A 213 -27.02 5.63 24.96
C PHE A 213 -27.57 7.08 24.90
N LYS A 214 -28.07 7.67 25.99
CA LYS A 214 -28.29 9.13 26.07
C LYS A 214 -26.99 9.93 26.03
N LYS A 215 -25.89 9.40 26.58
CA LYS A 215 -24.54 10.00 26.51
C LYS A 215 -23.93 9.80 25.13
N ASP A 216 -23.14 10.76 24.67
CA ASP A 216 -22.55 10.76 23.33
C ASP A 216 -21.39 9.78 23.24
N GLU A 217 -20.63 9.70 24.32
CA GLU A 217 -19.41 8.95 24.50
C GLU A 217 -19.68 7.44 24.62
N ASP A 218 -20.73 7.06 25.37
CA ASP A 218 -21.21 5.66 25.46
C ASP A 218 -21.61 5.12 24.07
N ARG A 219 -22.29 5.94 23.24
CA ARG A 219 -22.66 5.56 21.86
C ARG A 219 -21.42 5.36 20.99
N LEU A 220 -20.47 6.30 21.04
CA LEU A 220 -19.23 6.22 20.26
C LEU A 220 -18.37 5.02 20.69
N THR A 221 -18.28 4.76 21.99
CA THR A 221 -17.61 3.59 22.57
C THR A 221 -18.25 2.29 22.08
N PHE A 222 -19.57 2.15 22.17
CA PHE A 222 -20.29 0.96 21.69
C PHE A 222 -20.03 0.70 20.20
N ILE A 223 -20.05 1.75 19.37
CA ILE A 223 -19.70 1.66 17.94
C ILE A 223 -18.26 1.17 17.75
N LYS A 224 -17.28 1.75 18.46
CA LYS A 224 -15.86 1.36 18.36
C LYS A 224 -15.64 -0.09 18.80
N LEU A 225 -16.23 -0.52 19.92
CA LEU A 225 -16.13 -1.90 20.41
C LEU A 225 -16.78 -2.91 19.46
N ASN A 226 -17.96 -2.58 18.90
CA ASN A 226 -18.60 -3.38 17.85
C ASN A 226 -17.69 -3.54 16.62
N CYS A 227 -17.06 -2.46 16.17
CA CYS A 227 -16.15 -2.49 15.03
C CYS A 227 -14.85 -3.25 15.33
N SER A 228 -14.30 -3.11 16.53
CA SER A 228 -13.12 -3.87 16.97
C SER A 228 -13.42 -5.36 17.08
N PHE A 229 -14.59 -5.72 17.60
CA PHE A 229 -15.05 -7.11 17.63
C PHE A 229 -15.26 -7.68 16.21
N TYR A 230 -15.81 -6.90 15.28
CA TYR A 230 -15.92 -7.28 13.87
C TYR A 230 -14.55 -7.52 13.24
N ASP A 231 -13.57 -6.64 13.49
CA ASP A 231 -12.20 -6.81 13.00
C ASP A 231 -11.53 -8.08 13.60
N VAL A 232 -11.71 -8.35 14.90
CA VAL A 232 -11.28 -9.63 15.55
C VAL A 232 -11.97 -10.84 14.92
N ARG A 233 -13.28 -10.76 14.64
CA ARG A 233 -14.06 -11.86 14.04
C ARG A 233 -13.56 -12.20 12.64
N ILE A 234 -13.21 -11.20 11.82
CA ILE A 234 -12.55 -11.43 10.53
C ILE A 234 -11.27 -12.24 10.74
N LYS A 235 -10.43 -11.88 11.71
CA LYS A 235 -9.18 -12.61 11.96
C LYS A 235 -9.40 -14.03 12.50
N MET A 236 -10.47 -14.28 13.26
CA MET A 236 -10.88 -15.64 13.64
C MET A 236 -11.30 -16.49 12.43
N GLN A 237 -11.95 -15.89 11.42
CA GLN A 237 -12.31 -16.56 10.15
C GLN A 237 -11.11 -16.76 9.22
N GLU A 238 -10.16 -15.82 9.19
CA GLU A 238 -8.89 -15.98 8.45
C GLU A 238 -8.03 -17.10 9.06
N ALA A 239 -8.00 -17.22 10.39
CA ALA A 239 -7.26 -18.25 11.11
C ALA A 239 -7.96 -19.63 11.10
N GLY A 240 -9.20 -19.73 10.60
CA GLY A 240 -9.96 -20.99 10.58
C GLY A 240 -10.43 -21.47 11.97
N ILE A 241 -10.49 -20.59 12.98
CA ILE A 241 -10.92 -20.96 14.34
C ILE A 241 -12.39 -21.40 14.33
N LEU A 242 -13.23 -20.67 13.60
CA LEU A 242 -14.67 -20.94 13.46
C LEU A 242 -15.01 -22.06 12.47
N ASP A 243 -14.03 -22.58 11.73
CA ASP A 243 -14.22 -23.58 10.69
C ASP A 243 -14.01 -25.02 11.23
N ILE A 244 -14.86 -25.95 10.78
CA ILE A 244 -14.76 -27.40 11.04
C ILE A 244 -14.02 -28.06 9.87
N SER A 245 -13.23 -29.10 10.14
CA SER A 245 -12.52 -29.83 9.07
C SER A 245 -13.49 -30.60 8.17
N THR A 246 -13.24 -30.62 6.86
CA THR A 246 -14.09 -31.33 5.88
C THR A 246 -13.24 -31.88 4.74
N ASP A 247 -13.76 -32.91 4.05
CA ASP A 247 -13.18 -33.44 2.80
C ASP A 247 -12.90 -32.37 1.74
N ALA A 248 -13.70 -31.29 1.70
CA ALA A 248 -13.51 -30.18 0.78
C ALA A 248 -12.24 -29.39 1.13
N HIS A 249 -11.98 -29.16 2.43
CA HIS A 249 -10.78 -28.47 2.91
C HIS A 249 -9.50 -29.24 2.57
N TYR A 250 -9.49 -30.58 2.70
CA TYR A 250 -8.34 -31.40 2.28
C TYR A 250 -8.11 -31.36 0.76
N LYS A 251 -9.19 -31.41 -0.05
CA LYS A 251 -9.11 -31.33 -1.52
C LYS A 251 -8.61 -29.97 -2.00
N ASP A 252 -9.12 -28.88 -1.41
CA ASP A 252 -8.70 -27.52 -1.72
C ASP A 252 -7.24 -27.26 -1.31
N LEU A 253 -6.79 -27.82 -0.17
CA LEU A 253 -5.39 -27.74 0.28
C LEU A 253 -4.46 -28.42 -0.74
N ALA A 254 -4.74 -29.66 -1.12
CA ALA A 254 -3.95 -30.37 -2.12
C ALA A 254 -3.92 -29.63 -3.48
N LYS A 255 -5.06 -29.03 -3.88
CA LYS A 255 -5.15 -28.21 -5.10
C LYS A 255 -4.28 -26.95 -5.01
N ILE A 256 -4.24 -26.29 -3.85
CA ILE A 256 -3.42 -25.11 -3.60
C ILE A 256 -1.93 -25.46 -3.68
N GLU A 257 -1.51 -26.59 -3.11
CA GLU A 257 -0.12 -27.04 -3.17
C GLU A 257 0.33 -27.32 -4.62
N GLU A 258 -0.51 -27.98 -5.41
CA GLU A 258 -0.27 -28.20 -6.85
C GLU A 258 -0.11 -26.87 -7.60
N LEU A 259 -0.99 -25.89 -7.37
CA LEU A 259 -0.93 -24.58 -8.01
C LEU A 259 0.32 -23.78 -7.60
N ILE A 260 0.74 -23.84 -6.34
CA ILE A 260 1.99 -23.23 -5.85
C ILE A 260 3.20 -23.84 -6.58
N VAL A 261 3.25 -25.16 -6.78
CA VAL A 261 4.34 -25.82 -7.50
C VAL A 261 4.39 -25.38 -8.97
N ILE A 262 3.24 -25.31 -9.65
CA ILE A 262 3.14 -24.86 -11.04
C ILE A 262 3.64 -23.41 -11.19
N LEU A 263 3.17 -22.51 -10.33
CA LEU A 263 3.56 -21.09 -10.35
C LEU A 263 5.05 -20.88 -10.03
N LYS A 264 5.58 -21.60 -9.02
CA LYS A 264 7.02 -21.55 -8.69
C LYS A 264 7.89 -22.06 -9.83
N LYS A 265 7.47 -23.10 -10.56
CA LYS A 265 8.19 -23.58 -11.74
C LYS A 265 8.27 -22.49 -12.81
N LEU A 266 7.14 -21.87 -13.16
CA LEU A 266 7.10 -20.77 -14.13
C LEU A 266 7.98 -19.58 -13.71
N GLN A 267 8.00 -19.24 -12.42
CA GLN A 267 8.90 -18.22 -11.87
C GLN A 267 10.39 -18.60 -11.99
N VAL A 268 10.75 -19.86 -11.79
CA VAL A 268 12.13 -20.35 -12.01
C VAL A 268 12.50 -20.29 -13.49
N ASP A 269 11.61 -20.69 -14.39
CA ASP A 269 11.83 -20.64 -15.85
C ASP A 269 12.06 -19.19 -16.33
N ILE A 270 11.28 -18.23 -15.80
CA ILE A 270 11.47 -16.78 -16.02
C ILE A 270 12.82 -16.31 -15.47
N LYS A 271 13.16 -16.62 -14.21
CA LYS A 271 14.43 -16.20 -13.59
C LYS A 271 15.64 -16.71 -14.37
N THR A 272 15.65 -17.99 -14.74
CA THR A 272 16.72 -18.59 -15.56
C THR A 272 16.86 -17.86 -16.90
N SER A 273 15.75 -17.61 -17.60
CA SER A 273 15.77 -16.92 -18.90
C SER A 273 16.28 -15.47 -18.80
N THR A 274 15.88 -14.74 -17.75
CA THR A 274 16.39 -13.39 -17.44
C THR A 274 17.88 -13.40 -17.12
N SER A 275 18.36 -14.38 -16.33
CA SER A 275 19.79 -14.55 -16.04
C SER A 275 20.61 -14.84 -17.30
N THR A 276 20.11 -15.68 -18.22
CA THR A 276 20.78 -15.95 -19.50
C THR A 276 20.92 -14.69 -20.35
N ILE A 277 19.86 -13.88 -20.48
CA ILE A 277 19.91 -12.60 -21.22
C ILE A 277 20.91 -11.65 -20.59
N ASN A 278 20.86 -11.46 -19.26
CA ASN A 278 21.77 -10.55 -18.56
C ASN A 278 23.24 -10.99 -18.67
N ALA A 279 23.53 -12.30 -18.64
CA ALA A 279 24.88 -12.82 -18.83
C ALA A 279 25.40 -12.56 -20.26
N GLN A 280 24.55 -12.67 -21.28
CA GLN A 280 24.90 -12.33 -22.66
C GLN A 280 25.15 -10.82 -22.82
N LEU A 281 24.29 -9.96 -22.25
CA LEU A 281 24.45 -8.51 -22.29
C LEU A 281 25.75 -8.06 -21.60
N GLU A 282 26.07 -8.60 -20.42
CA GLU A 282 27.33 -8.27 -19.74
C GLU A 282 28.58 -8.83 -20.48
N SER A 283 28.45 -9.97 -21.18
CA SER A 283 29.52 -10.46 -22.07
C SER A 283 29.78 -9.49 -23.24
N ILE A 284 28.72 -9.05 -23.93
CA ILE A 284 28.81 -8.06 -25.02
C ILE A 284 29.40 -6.74 -24.53
N ARG A 285 28.91 -6.24 -23.40
CA ARG A 285 29.41 -5.03 -22.74
C ARG A 285 30.89 -5.13 -22.42
N LYS A 286 31.33 -6.26 -21.85
CA LYS A 286 32.73 -6.51 -21.51
C LYS A 286 33.62 -6.55 -22.76
N SER A 287 33.21 -7.25 -23.82
CA SER A 287 33.95 -7.31 -25.08
C SER A 287 34.09 -5.94 -25.74
N HIS A 288 33.05 -5.11 -25.71
CA HIS A 288 33.08 -3.75 -26.24
C HIS A 288 34.03 -2.84 -25.42
N VAL A 289 34.00 -2.92 -24.09
CA VAL A 289 34.94 -2.19 -23.22
C VAL A 289 36.39 -2.66 -23.38
N ASP A 290 36.64 -3.97 -23.48
CA ASP A 290 37.98 -4.53 -23.69
C ASP A 290 38.60 -4.05 -25.03
N ALA A 291 37.78 -3.83 -26.07
CA ALA A 291 38.24 -3.32 -27.37
C ALA A 291 38.66 -1.84 -27.35
N ILE A 292 38.04 -1.01 -26.51
CA ILE A 292 38.28 0.44 -26.49
C ILE A 292 39.58 0.81 -25.73
N GLY A 293 39.93 0.09 -24.65
CA GLY A 293 41.01 0.51 -23.74
C GLY A 293 42.32 -0.28 -23.76
N LYS A 294 42.29 -1.59 -24.07
CA LYS A 294 43.33 -2.53 -23.56
C LYS A 294 44.68 -2.46 -24.28
N GLU A 295 44.71 -2.23 -25.58
CA GLU A 295 45.97 -2.17 -26.34
C GLU A 295 46.69 -0.82 -26.17
N ARG A 296 45.93 0.29 -26.14
CA ARG A 296 46.46 1.63 -25.90
C ARG A 296 47.11 1.75 -24.52
N LEU A 297 46.47 1.22 -23.47
CA LEU A 297 47.05 1.17 -22.12
C LEU A 297 48.35 0.34 -22.07
N LYS A 298 48.36 -0.85 -22.68
CA LYS A 298 49.57 -1.70 -22.77
C LYS A 298 50.74 -1.02 -23.49
N PHE A 299 50.46 -0.15 -24.46
CA PHE A 299 51.47 0.59 -25.20
C PHE A 299 52.03 1.78 -24.41
N PHE A 300 51.16 2.61 -23.82
CA PHE A 300 51.58 3.85 -23.15
C PHE A 300 52.14 3.64 -21.73
N ILE A 301 51.76 2.58 -21.00
CA ILE A 301 52.30 2.33 -19.64
C ILE A 301 53.84 2.20 -19.65
N PRO A 302 54.47 1.32 -20.46
CA PRO A 302 55.92 1.23 -20.56
C PRO A 302 56.62 2.53 -21.01
N ILE A 303 55.92 3.41 -21.73
CA ILE A 303 56.43 4.73 -22.14
C ILE A 303 56.34 5.73 -20.98
N LEU A 304 55.30 5.66 -20.15
CA LEU A 304 55.18 6.48 -18.94
C LEU A 304 56.21 6.10 -17.88
N ASP A 305 56.53 4.81 -17.76
CA ASP A 305 57.46 4.27 -16.77
C ASP A 305 58.93 4.61 -17.07
N ILE A 306 59.30 4.81 -18.35
CA ILE A 306 60.65 5.30 -18.71
C ILE A 306 60.79 6.82 -18.65
N LEU A 307 59.69 7.58 -18.70
CA LEU A 307 59.69 9.04 -18.59
C LEU A 307 59.92 9.51 -17.15
N GLU A 308 60.91 8.97 -16.46
CA GLU A 308 61.37 9.45 -15.15
C GLU A 308 62.47 10.51 -15.29
N PRO A 309 62.69 11.35 -14.26
CA PRO A 309 63.77 12.33 -14.28
C PRO A 309 65.15 11.64 -14.29
N LEU A 310 66.06 12.15 -15.12
CA LEU A 310 67.48 11.84 -15.09
C LEU A 310 68.02 12.03 -13.67
N ASN A 311 68.65 11.00 -13.13
CA ASN A 311 69.11 10.96 -11.74
C ASN A 311 70.58 10.51 -11.65
N SER A 312 71.44 11.38 -11.11
CA SER A 312 72.87 11.13 -10.91
C SER A 312 73.19 10.12 -9.79
N SER A 313 72.20 9.71 -8.99
CA SER A 313 72.33 8.65 -7.98
C SER A 313 71.88 7.25 -8.47
N SER A 314 71.55 7.12 -9.76
CA SER A 314 71.27 5.84 -10.41
C SER A 314 72.57 5.06 -10.71
N GLU A 315 72.49 3.74 -10.81
CA GLU A 315 73.59 2.89 -11.30
C GLU A 315 73.88 3.10 -12.79
N VAL A 316 72.92 3.67 -13.54
CA VAL A 316 73.06 3.99 -14.97
C VAL A 316 73.56 5.44 -15.13
N PRO A 317 74.59 5.71 -15.95
CA PRO A 317 75.05 7.08 -16.23
C PRO A 317 73.94 8.00 -16.77
N VAL A 318 73.99 9.29 -16.43
CA VAL A 318 72.96 10.28 -16.82
C VAL A 318 72.79 10.41 -18.33
N SER A 319 73.87 10.33 -19.11
CA SER A 319 73.80 10.29 -20.57
C SER A 319 73.08 9.03 -21.06
N ALA A 320 73.47 7.85 -20.58
CA ALA A 320 72.82 6.59 -20.95
C ALA A 320 71.32 6.54 -20.55
N GLN A 321 70.93 7.17 -19.43
CA GLN A 321 69.51 7.34 -19.09
C GLN A 321 68.76 8.19 -20.14
N ARG A 322 69.40 9.26 -20.63
CA ARG A 322 68.84 10.14 -21.68
C ARG A 322 68.68 9.39 -22.99
N ASP A 323 69.71 8.66 -23.41
CA ASP A 323 69.74 7.86 -24.63
C ASP A 323 68.62 6.79 -24.60
N ILE A 324 68.48 6.04 -23.49
CA ILE A 324 67.40 5.05 -23.30
C ILE A 324 66.00 5.67 -23.44
N ILE A 325 65.81 6.89 -22.95
CA ILE A 325 64.52 7.60 -23.06
C ILE A 325 64.27 8.03 -24.51
N LEU A 326 65.27 8.63 -25.17
CA LEU A 326 65.16 9.10 -26.55
C LEU A 326 64.95 7.93 -27.52
N ASP A 327 65.79 6.89 -27.48
CA ASP A 327 65.65 5.66 -28.28
C ASP A 327 64.22 5.11 -28.21
N LYS A 328 63.67 5.04 -27.00
CA LYS A 328 62.33 4.48 -26.79
C LYS A 328 61.24 5.39 -27.33
N LEU A 329 61.42 6.71 -27.32
CA LEU A 329 60.46 7.67 -27.86
C LEU A 329 60.53 7.75 -29.39
N THR A 330 61.73 7.90 -29.98
CA THR A 330 61.92 8.00 -31.43
C THR A 330 61.54 6.70 -32.15
N PHE A 331 61.99 5.54 -31.65
CA PHE A 331 61.64 4.24 -32.22
C PHE A 331 60.12 3.97 -32.23
N ASN A 332 59.40 4.51 -31.25
CA ASN A 332 57.94 4.35 -31.16
C ASN A 332 57.17 5.56 -31.73
N TYR A 333 57.84 6.58 -32.27
CA TYR A 333 57.22 7.85 -32.70
C TYR A 333 56.02 7.65 -33.62
N ASN A 334 56.16 6.84 -34.68
CA ASN A 334 55.06 6.57 -35.62
C ASN A 334 53.81 6.00 -34.93
N LEU A 335 54.00 5.11 -33.95
CA LEU A 335 52.90 4.48 -33.22
C LEU A 335 52.30 5.44 -32.18
N ILE A 336 53.14 6.20 -31.46
CA ILE A 336 52.70 7.30 -30.57
C ILE A 336 51.85 8.30 -31.37
N ASN A 337 52.37 8.81 -32.48
CA ASN A 337 51.73 9.80 -33.34
C ASN A 337 50.40 9.26 -33.88
N SER A 338 50.34 7.99 -34.31
CA SER A 338 49.09 7.38 -34.78
C SER A 338 47.98 7.35 -33.73
N TYR A 339 48.29 7.14 -32.44
CA TYR A 339 47.29 7.12 -31.38
C TYR A 339 46.83 8.50 -30.91
N VAL A 340 47.60 9.55 -31.18
CA VAL A 340 47.32 10.92 -30.72
C VAL A 340 46.93 11.88 -31.85
N SER A 341 47.07 11.47 -33.12
CA SER A 341 46.86 12.31 -34.30
C SER A 341 45.50 13.01 -34.28
N ASP A 342 44.42 12.29 -33.98
CA ASP A 342 43.05 12.83 -33.93
C ASP A 342 42.88 13.96 -32.91
N PHE A 343 43.69 13.98 -31.84
CA PHE A 343 43.68 15.02 -30.81
C PHE A 343 44.48 16.27 -31.24
N ILE A 344 45.54 16.10 -32.04
CA ILE A 344 46.50 17.17 -32.39
C ILE A 344 46.27 17.77 -33.79
N ASN A 345 45.62 17.02 -34.69
CA ASN A 345 45.36 17.38 -36.09
C ASN A 345 43.84 17.29 -36.42
N PRO A 346 42.99 18.16 -35.83
CA PRO A 346 41.55 18.09 -36.03
C PRO A 346 41.15 18.45 -37.47
N THR A 347 40.23 17.67 -38.03
CA THR A 347 39.65 17.91 -39.36
C THR A 347 38.78 19.18 -39.42
N ASN A 348 38.68 19.78 -40.60
CA ASN A 348 37.72 20.84 -40.94
C ASN A 348 37.76 22.11 -40.08
N GLY A 349 38.95 22.73 -39.97
CA GLY A 349 39.09 24.12 -39.50
C GLY A 349 38.81 24.36 -38.01
N GLN A 350 38.65 23.29 -37.23
CA GLN A 350 38.45 23.40 -35.79
C GLN A 350 39.72 23.87 -35.06
N ARG A 351 39.53 24.60 -33.95
CA ARG A 351 40.63 25.17 -33.17
C ARG A 351 41.28 24.12 -32.27
N VAL A 352 42.54 23.76 -32.57
CA VAL A 352 43.38 22.94 -31.67
C VAL A 352 43.44 23.58 -30.28
N SER A 353 43.22 22.78 -29.23
CA SER A 353 43.33 23.25 -27.84
C SER A 353 44.78 23.62 -27.51
N ARG A 354 45.00 24.53 -26.54
CA ARG A 354 46.37 24.90 -26.13
C ARG A 354 47.18 23.68 -25.63
N GLN A 355 46.52 22.74 -24.95
CA GLN A 355 47.16 21.52 -24.44
C GLN A 355 47.49 20.54 -25.57
N ASN A 356 46.66 20.42 -26.61
CA ASN A 356 46.93 19.53 -27.73
C ASN A 356 47.98 20.12 -28.69
N ARG A 357 48.05 21.45 -28.82
CA ARG A 357 49.18 22.11 -29.48
C ARG A 357 50.48 21.86 -28.73
N SER A 358 50.51 22.08 -27.42
CA SER A 358 51.67 21.77 -26.57
C SER A 358 52.13 20.31 -26.71
N LEU A 359 51.19 19.34 -26.76
CA LEU A 359 51.53 17.94 -27.02
C LEU A 359 52.14 17.76 -28.43
N ARG A 360 51.55 18.34 -29.48
CA ARG A 360 52.09 18.25 -30.84
C ARG A 360 53.53 18.77 -30.91
N ASP A 361 53.77 19.95 -30.34
CA ASP A 361 55.07 20.60 -30.37
C ASP A 361 56.14 19.73 -29.63
N LEU A 362 55.74 19.00 -28.56
CA LEU A 362 56.57 18.02 -27.85
C LEU A 362 56.76 16.68 -28.59
N LEU A 363 55.90 16.35 -29.55
CA LEU A 363 56.00 15.14 -30.37
C LEU A 363 56.85 15.39 -31.62
N GLU A 364 56.77 16.58 -32.21
CA GLU A 364 57.67 16.99 -33.29
C GLU A 364 59.14 16.95 -32.87
N SER A 365 59.46 17.13 -31.59
CA SER A 365 60.85 17.07 -31.09
C SER A 365 61.40 15.64 -30.88
N ILE A 366 60.60 14.60 -31.13
CA ILE A 366 61.05 13.19 -31.17
C ILE A 366 60.82 12.54 -32.56
N ASP A 367 60.56 13.36 -33.58
CA ASP A 367 60.43 12.93 -34.97
C ASP A 367 61.80 12.94 -35.66
N GLU A 368 62.56 11.86 -35.45
CA GLU A 368 63.90 11.68 -36.02
C GLU A 368 63.92 11.65 -37.56
N ILE A 369 62.76 11.38 -38.20
CA ILE A 369 62.64 11.26 -39.66
C ILE A 369 62.42 12.64 -40.31
N SER A 370 61.53 13.46 -39.75
CA SER A 370 61.13 14.75 -40.35
C SER A 370 61.73 15.97 -39.65
N HIS A 371 62.24 15.82 -38.43
CA HIS A 371 62.69 16.90 -37.54
C HIS A 371 63.95 16.51 -36.73
N LEU A 372 64.92 15.87 -37.38
CA LEU A 372 66.18 15.42 -36.78
C LEU A 372 66.92 16.54 -36.00
N ASP A 373 66.83 17.78 -36.47
CA ASP A 373 67.40 18.96 -35.81
C ASP A 373 66.84 19.18 -34.39
N LYS A 374 65.54 18.96 -34.20
CA LYS A 374 64.89 19.05 -32.87
C LYS A 374 65.26 17.87 -31.96
N VAL A 375 65.51 16.68 -32.52
CA VAL A 375 65.97 15.51 -31.73
C VAL A 375 67.38 15.77 -31.20
N VAL A 376 68.28 16.24 -32.06
CA VAL A 376 69.65 16.66 -31.68
C VAL A 376 69.63 17.83 -30.69
N GLU A 377 68.65 18.73 -30.76
CA GLU A 377 68.45 19.75 -29.71
C GLU A 377 68.13 19.10 -28.34
N LEU A 378 67.23 18.12 -28.29
CA LEU A 378 66.91 17.39 -27.05
C LEU A 378 68.12 16.63 -26.48
N GLU A 379 68.91 15.97 -27.32
CA GLU A 379 70.15 15.29 -26.93
C GLU A 379 71.13 16.22 -26.22
N ASN A 380 71.20 17.48 -26.66
CA ASN A 380 72.15 18.48 -26.17
C ASN A 380 71.59 19.38 -25.03
N LEU A 381 70.36 19.15 -24.56
CA LEU A 381 69.78 19.90 -23.45
C LEU A 381 70.55 19.72 -22.13
N SER A 382 70.47 20.71 -21.25
CA SER A 382 70.82 20.52 -19.83
C SER A 382 69.88 19.52 -19.17
N ASP A 383 70.36 18.76 -18.16
CA ASP A 383 69.54 17.75 -17.46
C ASP A 383 68.23 18.32 -16.91
N SER A 384 68.27 19.57 -16.43
CA SER A 384 67.08 20.28 -15.93
C SER A 384 66.04 20.53 -17.04
N ALA A 385 66.49 20.92 -18.23
CA ALA A 385 65.61 21.15 -19.38
C ALA A 385 65.07 19.84 -19.96
N PHE A 386 65.89 18.78 -20.03
CA PHE A 386 65.44 17.45 -20.45
C PHE A 386 64.43 16.86 -19.47
N ASN A 387 64.65 17.00 -18.16
CA ASN A 387 63.70 16.59 -17.12
C ASN A 387 62.37 17.38 -17.16
N LEU A 388 62.41 18.64 -17.61
CA LEU A 388 61.19 19.40 -17.85
C LEU A 388 60.44 18.89 -19.10
N TYR A 389 61.15 18.53 -20.17
CA TYR A 389 60.59 17.91 -21.37
C TYR A 389 59.88 16.59 -21.03
N THR A 390 60.57 15.64 -20.38
CA THR A 390 59.99 14.33 -20.04
C THR A 390 58.78 14.45 -19.12
N LYS A 391 58.84 15.35 -18.13
CA LYS A 391 57.72 15.67 -17.23
C LYS A 391 56.49 16.20 -17.99
N ASN A 392 56.69 17.09 -18.95
CA ASN A 392 55.60 17.67 -19.74
C ASN A 392 54.97 16.62 -20.68
N LEU A 393 55.79 15.79 -21.33
CA LEU A 393 55.31 14.69 -22.17
C LEU A 393 54.52 13.66 -21.35
N LYS A 394 55.06 13.26 -20.18
CA LYS A 394 54.41 12.35 -19.21
C LYS A 394 53.05 12.88 -18.74
N TYR A 395 52.94 14.19 -18.49
CA TYR A 395 51.66 14.82 -18.15
C TYR A 395 50.62 14.68 -19.27
N HIS A 396 51.00 14.97 -20.53
CA HIS A 396 50.06 14.88 -21.65
C HIS A 396 49.63 13.45 -21.95
N PHE A 397 50.53 12.45 -21.89
CA PHE A 397 50.16 11.04 -22.03
C PHE A 397 49.24 10.57 -20.89
N LYS A 398 49.51 10.93 -19.62
CA LYS A 398 48.60 10.63 -18.50
C LYS A 398 47.22 11.26 -18.69
N ARG A 399 47.14 12.50 -19.18
CA ARG A 399 45.87 13.18 -19.49
C ARG A 399 45.05 12.40 -20.53
N LEU A 400 45.67 11.98 -21.64
CA LEU A 400 45.01 11.19 -22.68
C LEU A 400 44.52 9.83 -22.16
N LEU A 401 45.29 9.14 -21.32
CA LEU A 401 44.85 7.89 -20.71
C LEU A 401 43.66 8.07 -19.77
N ASN A 402 43.61 9.18 -19.01
CA ASN A 402 42.46 9.49 -18.15
C ASN A 402 41.21 9.86 -18.97
N GLU A 403 41.36 10.56 -20.11
CA GLU A 403 40.25 10.84 -21.03
C GLU A 403 39.68 9.52 -21.59
N ILE A 404 40.52 8.54 -21.96
CA ILE A 404 40.11 7.19 -22.40
C ILE A 404 39.38 6.40 -21.30
N ASP A 405 39.84 6.43 -20.04
CA ASP A 405 39.15 5.72 -18.94
C ASP A 405 37.80 6.38 -18.57
N SER A 406 37.58 7.66 -18.91
CA SER A 406 36.26 8.30 -18.78
C SER A 406 35.23 7.78 -19.81
N GLN A 407 35.66 7.52 -21.05
CA GLN A 407 34.81 6.99 -22.13
C GLN A 407 34.23 5.61 -21.79
N ARG A 408 34.90 4.85 -20.92
CA ARG A 408 34.43 3.58 -20.35
C ARG A 408 33.08 3.69 -19.63
N SER A 409 32.71 4.88 -19.13
CA SER A 409 31.42 5.13 -18.47
C SER A 409 30.27 5.39 -19.46
N ASP A 410 30.57 6.02 -20.61
CA ASP A 410 29.58 6.38 -21.64
C ASP A 410 29.23 5.23 -22.60
N ALA A 411 30.00 4.14 -22.61
CA ALA A 411 29.79 2.95 -23.43
C ALA A 411 28.36 2.38 -23.41
N SER A 412 27.58 2.63 -22.36
CA SER A 412 26.17 2.21 -22.26
C SER A 412 25.25 2.90 -23.28
N LYS A 413 25.62 4.09 -23.79
CA LYS A 413 24.90 4.81 -24.85
C LYS A 413 25.25 4.25 -26.23
N GLU A 414 26.53 4.01 -26.50
CA GLU A 414 27.01 3.46 -27.77
C GLU A 414 26.55 2.01 -27.97
N LEU A 415 26.46 1.24 -26.88
CA LEU A 415 25.90 -0.12 -26.90
C LEU A 415 24.41 -0.17 -27.24
N ALA A 416 23.63 0.90 -27.03
CA ALA A 416 22.16 0.86 -27.11
C ALA A 416 21.64 0.42 -28.49
N ASP A 417 22.34 0.81 -29.56
CA ASP A 417 21.98 0.54 -30.96
C ASP A 417 22.72 -0.67 -31.56
N VAL A 418 23.57 -1.36 -30.77
CA VAL A 418 24.28 -2.57 -31.20
C VAL A 418 23.28 -3.66 -31.55
N ILE A 419 23.38 -4.16 -32.78
CA ILE A 419 22.48 -5.18 -33.33
C ILE A 419 23.01 -6.55 -32.94
N ILE A 420 22.16 -7.34 -32.28
CA ILE A 420 22.47 -8.69 -31.86
C ILE A 420 21.73 -9.65 -32.78
N ASN A 421 22.48 -10.33 -33.64
CA ASN A 421 21.96 -11.29 -34.60
C ASN A 421 21.65 -12.58 -33.84
N ILE A 422 20.39 -13.04 -33.89
CA ILE A 422 19.91 -14.16 -33.08
C ILE A 422 19.41 -15.27 -34.02
N GLU A 423 20.00 -16.47 -33.91
CA GLU A 423 19.64 -17.58 -34.76
C GLU A 423 18.13 -17.91 -34.64
N GLY A 424 17.45 -17.95 -35.80
CA GLY A 424 16.01 -18.22 -35.90
C GLY A 424 15.09 -17.07 -35.48
N ARG A 425 15.58 -15.83 -35.33
CA ARG A 425 14.77 -14.64 -35.02
C ARG A 425 15.16 -13.44 -35.90
N GLU A 426 14.33 -12.41 -35.91
CA GLU A 426 14.76 -11.06 -36.30
C GLU A 426 15.81 -10.53 -35.32
N ASP A 427 16.76 -9.75 -35.82
CA ASP A 427 17.83 -9.16 -35.03
C ASP A 427 17.27 -8.15 -34.00
N LEU A 428 17.84 -8.15 -32.79
CA LEU A 428 17.39 -7.28 -31.70
C LEU A 428 18.52 -6.37 -31.23
N THR A 429 18.21 -5.13 -30.89
CA THR A 429 19.19 -4.21 -30.30
C THR A 429 19.47 -4.59 -28.84
N PHE A 430 20.67 -4.29 -28.36
CA PHE A 430 21.04 -4.41 -26.94
C PHE A 430 20.00 -3.73 -26.03
N SER A 431 19.56 -2.52 -26.39
CA SER A 431 18.52 -1.76 -25.67
C SER A 431 17.18 -2.50 -25.55
N LYS A 432 16.74 -3.22 -26.60
CA LYS A 432 15.52 -4.03 -26.56
C LYS A 432 15.67 -5.22 -25.62
N LEU A 433 16.82 -5.89 -25.60
CA LEU A 433 17.09 -7.02 -24.71
C LEU A 433 17.23 -6.60 -23.23
N ASP A 434 17.90 -5.48 -22.97
CA ASP A 434 18.01 -4.88 -21.63
C ASP A 434 16.64 -4.43 -21.09
N THR A 435 15.79 -3.87 -21.97
CA THR A 435 14.40 -3.56 -21.64
C THR A 435 13.59 -4.83 -21.36
N LEU A 436 13.75 -5.89 -22.16
CA LEU A 436 13.06 -7.15 -21.97
C LEU A 436 13.39 -7.80 -20.62
N SER A 437 14.65 -7.76 -20.18
CA SER A 437 15.09 -8.35 -18.92
C SER A 437 14.70 -7.50 -17.68
N LYS A 438 14.60 -6.17 -17.81
CA LYS A 438 14.31 -5.25 -16.69
C LYS A 438 12.83 -4.88 -16.52
N SER A 439 12.05 -4.77 -17.61
CA SER A 439 10.66 -4.30 -17.58
C SER A 439 9.72 -5.00 -18.57
N GLY A 440 10.23 -6.03 -19.27
CA GLY A 440 9.50 -6.81 -20.25
C GLY A 440 8.43 -7.75 -19.67
N ASN A 441 7.86 -8.57 -20.55
CA ASN A 441 6.71 -9.42 -20.22
C ASN A 441 7.04 -10.47 -19.14
N GLY A 442 8.27 -10.99 -19.09
CA GLY A 442 8.75 -11.86 -18.03
C GLY A 442 8.68 -11.22 -16.63
N VAL A 443 9.07 -9.96 -16.50
CA VAL A 443 9.04 -9.22 -15.22
C VAL A 443 7.59 -9.00 -14.77
N LYS A 444 6.71 -8.54 -15.68
CA LYS A 444 5.28 -8.37 -15.41
C LYS A 444 4.61 -9.69 -14.97
N THR A 445 4.92 -10.77 -15.67
CA THR A 445 4.43 -12.12 -15.34
C THR A 445 4.97 -12.58 -13.98
N ASN A 446 6.23 -12.31 -13.66
CA ASN A 446 6.78 -12.64 -12.33
C ASN A 446 6.06 -11.88 -11.22
N SER A 447 5.81 -10.57 -11.36
CA SER A 447 5.03 -9.80 -10.38
C SER A 447 3.59 -10.33 -10.22
N GLN A 448 2.96 -10.78 -11.31
CA GLN A 448 1.66 -11.45 -11.23
C GLN A 448 1.75 -12.80 -10.48
N ILE A 449 2.79 -13.58 -10.71
CA ILE A 449 3.04 -14.84 -9.99
C ILE A 449 3.25 -14.58 -8.49
N ASP A 450 4.04 -13.58 -8.12
CA ASP A 450 4.30 -13.24 -6.72
C ASP A 450 3.00 -12.84 -5.98
N ALA A 451 2.11 -12.08 -6.62
CA ALA A 451 0.79 -11.76 -6.08
C ALA A 451 -0.10 -13.01 -5.89
N LEU A 452 -0.17 -13.89 -6.89
CA LEU A 452 -0.95 -15.14 -6.81
C LEU A 452 -0.38 -16.13 -5.78
N LEU A 453 0.95 -16.18 -5.62
CA LEU A 453 1.61 -16.98 -4.59
C LEU A 453 1.31 -16.42 -3.18
N LEU A 454 1.22 -15.10 -3.00
CA LEU A 454 0.83 -14.51 -1.72
C LEU A 454 -0.59 -14.97 -1.32
N GLU A 455 -1.56 -14.86 -2.23
CA GLU A 455 -2.94 -15.30 -1.98
C GLU A 455 -3.04 -16.80 -1.71
N LEU A 456 -2.34 -17.63 -2.49
CA LEU A 456 -2.32 -19.08 -2.29
C LEU A 456 -1.66 -19.50 -0.96
N ASN A 457 -0.61 -18.80 -0.53
CA ASN A 457 0.02 -19.09 0.77
C ASN A 457 -0.88 -18.66 1.95
N GLN A 458 -1.66 -17.59 1.82
CA GLN A 458 -2.67 -17.22 2.81
C GLN A 458 -3.76 -18.30 2.94
N LEU A 459 -4.34 -18.74 1.81
CA LEU A 459 -5.31 -19.84 1.79
C LEU A 459 -4.73 -21.15 2.32
N LYS A 460 -3.49 -21.50 1.93
CA LYS A 460 -2.79 -22.67 2.45
C LYS A 460 -2.66 -22.62 3.97
N SER A 461 -2.30 -21.47 4.52
CA SER A 461 -2.15 -21.28 5.96
C SER A 461 -3.48 -21.46 6.71
N LYS A 462 -4.58 -20.89 6.18
CA LYS A 462 -5.93 -21.12 6.71
C LYS A 462 -6.29 -22.61 6.65
N LEU A 463 -6.14 -23.25 5.49
CA LEU A 463 -6.54 -24.65 5.34
C LEU A 463 -5.69 -25.62 6.18
N LEU A 464 -4.40 -25.36 6.37
CA LEU A 464 -3.56 -26.12 7.30
C LEU A 464 -4.02 -25.95 8.76
N SER A 465 -4.44 -24.75 9.16
CA SER A 465 -5.02 -24.51 10.49
C SER A 465 -6.30 -25.33 10.71
N ILE A 466 -7.17 -25.42 9.70
CA ILE A 466 -8.42 -26.18 9.74
C ILE A 466 -8.17 -27.70 9.70
N THR A 467 -7.39 -28.15 8.72
CA THR A 467 -7.16 -29.59 8.46
C THR A 467 -6.19 -30.23 9.44
N GLY A 468 -5.42 -29.43 10.19
CA GLY A 468 -4.51 -29.85 11.25
C GLY A 468 -5.16 -30.09 12.62
N LYS A 469 -6.43 -29.69 12.82
CA LYS A 469 -7.16 -29.97 14.07
C LYS A 469 -7.37 -31.48 14.23
N LYS A 470 -6.92 -32.05 15.35
CA LYS A 470 -6.99 -33.50 15.64
C LYS A 470 -8.20 -33.85 16.50
N GLU A 471 -9.37 -33.91 15.87
CA GLU A 471 -10.65 -34.20 16.54
C GLU A 471 -10.62 -35.52 17.33
N PHE A 472 -11.11 -35.48 18.58
CA PHE A 472 -11.28 -36.63 19.48
C PHE A 472 -10.01 -37.48 19.73
N THR A 473 -8.82 -36.88 19.65
CA THR A 473 -7.55 -37.57 19.96
C THR A 473 -7.09 -37.34 21.40
N SER A 474 -6.24 -38.23 21.92
CA SER A 474 -5.57 -38.07 23.22
C SER A 474 -4.29 -37.22 23.14
N GLU A 475 -3.96 -36.69 21.96
CA GLU A 475 -2.87 -35.74 21.79
C GLU A 475 -3.34 -34.32 22.13
N ASN A 476 -2.46 -33.46 22.64
CA ASN A 476 -2.83 -32.12 23.06
C ASN A 476 -3.06 -31.19 21.84
N GLY A 477 -4.25 -31.22 21.27
CA GLY A 477 -4.65 -30.47 20.06
C GLY A 477 -4.81 -28.96 20.21
N ALA A 478 -4.54 -28.41 21.41
CA ALA A 478 -4.83 -27.03 21.81
C ALA A 478 -6.33 -26.66 21.92
N ASP A 479 -7.25 -27.62 21.82
CA ASP A 479 -8.71 -27.46 21.87
C ASP A 479 -9.21 -26.62 23.07
N GLY A 480 -8.52 -26.71 24.22
CA GLY A 480 -8.84 -25.92 25.43
C GLY A 480 -8.57 -24.41 25.31
N ALA A 481 -7.78 -23.98 24.32
CA ALA A 481 -7.65 -22.56 23.96
C ALA A 481 -8.79 -22.12 23.04
N ASP A 482 -9.10 -22.93 22.01
CA ASP A 482 -10.21 -22.68 21.08
C ASP A 482 -11.56 -22.61 21.81
N LEU A 483 -11.84 -23.53 22.75
CA LEU A 483 -13.05 -23.46 23.58
C LEU A 483 -13.17 -22.11 24.32
N ARG A 484 -12.09 -21.64 24.96
CA ARG A 484 -12.08 -20.34 25.68
C ARG A 484 -12.22 -19.13 24.76
N ILE A 485 -11.77 -19.25 23.51
CA ILE A 485 -11.96 -18.23 22.47
C ILE A 485 -13.43 -18.21 22.04
N LEU A 486 -14.03 -19.39 21.79
CA LEU A 486 -15.43 -19.55 21.40
C LEU A 486 -16.39 -19.08 22.50
N GLU A 487 -16.12 -19.41 23.77
CA GLU A 487 -16.88 -18.91 24.93
C GLU A 487 -16.84 -17.38 25.05
N ALA A 488 -15.65 -16.77 24.92
CA ALA A 488 -15.50 -15.31 24.99
C ALA A 488 -16.15 -14.62 23.78
N HIS A 489 -16.06 -15.23 22.59
CA HIS A 489 -16.72 -14.78 21.37
C HIS A 489 -18.26 -14.81 21.52
N ASP A 490 -18.85 -15.90 22.04
CA ASP A 490 -20.30 -15.97 22.27
C ASP A 490 -20.77 -14.96 23.32
N LYS A 491 -20.04 -14.72 24.41
CA LYS A 491 -20.37 -13.66 25.37
C LYS A 491 -20.41 -12.28 24.71
N VAL A 492 -19.40 -11.92 23.92
CA VAL A 492 -19.37 -10.63 23.22
C VAL A 492 -20.49 -10.52 22.17
N ILE A 493 -20.82 -11.62 21.48
CA ILE A 493 -22.03 -11.73 20.62
C ILE A 493 -23.30 -11.44 21.44
N ASN A 494 -23.44 -12.01 22.64
CA ASN A 494 -24.61 -11.78 23.50
C ASN A 494 -24.71 -10.33 24.00
N TYR A 495 -23.59 -9.64 24.24
CA TYR A 495 -23.63 -8.21 24.57
C TYR A 495 -24.01 -7.34 23.37
N ILE A 496 -23.31 -7.49 22.24
CA ILE A 496 -23.50 -6.61 21.07
C ILE A 496 -24.85 -6.89 20.40
N TYR A 497 -25.31 -8.14 20.37
CA TYR A 497 -26.51 -8.57 19.65
C TYR A 497 -27.64 -9.03 20.57
N GLY A 498 -27.51 -8.85 21.88
CA GLY A 498 -28.60 -8.91 22.85
C GLY A 498 -29.01 -7.50 23.29
N ASP A 499 -29.13 -7.32 24.61
CA ASP A 499 -29.71 -6.15 25.26
C ASP A 499 -29.13 -4.82 24.77
N TYR A 500 -27.80 -4.66 24.69
CA TYR A 500 -27.19 -3.40 24.28
C TYR A 500 -27.41 -3.08 22.80
N GLY A 501 -27.31 -4.05 21.88
CA GLY A 501 -27.62 -3.83 20.47
C GLY A 501 -29.08 -3.46 20.24
N LYS A 502 -29.98 -4.13 20.97
CA LYS A 502 -31.40 -3.83 20.95
C LYS A 502 -31.64 -2.41 21.46
N ASP A 503 -31.11 -2.06 22.63
CA ASP A 503 -31.32 -0.74 23.25
C ASP A 503 -30.66 0.39 22.43
N PHE A 504 -29.51 0.14 21.78
CA PHE A 504 -28.85 1.06 20.86
C PHE A 504 -29.75 1.38 19.66
N VAL A 505 -30.20 0.35 18.93
CA VAL A 505 -31.08 0.50 17.76
C VAL A 505 -32.38 1.18 18.16
N ASP A 506 -32.96 0.80 19.29
CA ASP A 506 -34.20 1.36 19.80
C ASP A 506 -34.03 2.83 20.22
N HIS A 507 -32.86 3.22 20.73
CA HIS A 507 -32.50 4.62 21.00
C HIS A 507 -32.38 5.42 19.70
N MET A 508 -31.61 4.93 18.71
CA MET A 508 -31.44 5.57 17.41
C MET A 508 -32.79 5.86 16.77
N ARG A 509 -33.66 4.84 16.69
CA ARG A 509 -35.02 4.91 16.19
C ARG A 509 -35.88 5.95 16.93
N LYS A 510 -35.98 5.86 18.26
CA LYS A 510 -36.81 6.76 19.08
C LYS A 510 -36.37 8.22 18.96
N LYS A 511 -35.06 8.49 18.94
CA LYS A 511 -34.50 9.84 18.73
C LYS A 511 -34.80 10.34 17.32
N SER A 512 -34.50 9.53 16.30
CA SER A 512 -34.72 9.84 14.89
C SER A 512 -36.18 10.25 14.61
N ALA A 513 -37.13 9.41 15.02
CA ALA A 513 -38.56 9.69 14.90
C ALA A 513 -39.01 10.94 15.68
N LYS A 514 -38.49 11.15 16.91
CA LYS A 514 -38.80 12.34 17.72
C LYS A 514 -38.33 13.63 17.05
N VAL A 515 -37.11 13.66 16.51
CA VAL A 515 -36.55 14.85 15.84
C VAL A 515 -37.23 15.09 14.48
N ASN A 516 -37.58 14.04 13.71
CA ASN A 516 -38.35 14.21 12.47
C ASN A 516 -39.76 14.78 12.75
N LYS A 517 -40.45 14.32 13.81
CA LYS A 517 -41.74 14.89 14.24
C LYS A 517 -41.63 16.37 14.64
N LEU A 518 -40.53 16.78 15.28
CA LEU A 518 -40.24 18.19 15.56
C LEU A 518 -40.01 18.99 14.27
N PHE A 519 -39.17 18.47 13.35
CA PHE A 519 -38.95 19.08 12.04
C PHE A 519 -40.26 19.32 11.27
N ILE A 520 -41.15 18.32 11.17
CA ILE A 520 -42.45 18.47 10.50
C ILE A 520 -43.29 19.59 11.15
N LYS A 521 -43.35 19.61 12.49
CA LYS A 521 -44.11 20.61 13.25
C LYS A 521 -43.62 22.03 12.99
N ASP A 522 -42.30 22.23 13.05
CA ASP A 522 -41.71 23.56 12.91
C ASP A 522 -41.56 23.98 11.44
N PHE A 523 -41.44 23.03 10.49
CA PHE A 523 -41.59 23.29 9.06
C PHE A 523 -42.99 23.80 8.71
N LYS A 524 -44.07 23.24 9.29
CA LYS A 524 -45.43 23.76 9.06
C LYS A 524 -45.58 25.22 9.51
N LYS A 525 -45.01 25.59 10.67
CA LYS A 525 -44.96 27.00 11.13
C LYS A 525 -44.14 27.88 10.18
N PHE A 526 -42.97 27.39 9.77
CA PHE A 526 -42.12 28.11 8.83
C PHE A 526 -42.85 28.35 7.51
N ALA A 527 -43.54 27.34 6.98
CA ALA A 527 -44.29 27.41 5.74
C ALA A 527 -45.40 28.46 5.82
N SER A 528 -46.21 28.47 6.88
CA SER A 528 -47.29 29.46 7.05
C SER A 528 -46.82 30.92 7.05
N SER A 529 -45.56 31.18 7.42
CA SER A 529 -45.00 32.54 7.45
C SER A 529 -44.21 32.88 6.18
N ASN A 530 -43.41 31.94 5.65
CA ASN A 530 -42.35 32.22 4.68
C ASN A 530 -42.57 31.60 3.29
N LEU A 531 -43.59 30.75 3.11
CA LEU A 531 -43.90 30.06 1.86
C LEU A 531 -45.34 30.37 1.42
N ASP A 532 -45.61 30.19 0.13
CA ASP A 532 -46.95 30.23 -0.44
C ASP A 532 -47.46 28.80 -0.63
N GLU A 533 -48.71 28.52 -0.26
CA GLU A 533 -49.35 27.23 -0.57
C GLU A 533 -50.27 27.39 -1.78
N ARG A 534 -49.99 26.67 -2.87
CA ARG A 534 -50.76 26.72 -4.13
C ARG A 534 -51.03 25.29 -4.58
N GLY A 535 -52.30 24.91 -4.70
CA GLY A 535 -52.71 23.55 -5.09
C GLY A 535 -52.25 22.43 -4.16
N GLY A 536 -52.02 22.72 -2.87
CA GLY A 536 -51.47 21.77 -1.89
C GLY A 536 -49.95 21.63 -1.91
N TYR A 537 -49.24 22.46 -2.70
CA TYR A 537 -47.77 22.47 -2.76
C TYR A 537 -47.19 23.79 -2.25
N TYR A 538 -46.11 23.70 -1.48
CA TYR A 538 -45.37 24.85 -0.98
C TYR A 538 -44.41 25.43 -2.02
N HIS A 539 -44.47 26.75 -2.19
CA HIS A 539 -43.66 27.54 -3.10
C HIS A 539 -42.88 28.61 -2.31
N ILE A 540 -41.70 28.96 -2.79
CA ILE A 540 -40.89 30.02 -2.18
C ILE A 540 -41.48 31.36 -2.62
N LYS A 541 -41.70 32.28 -1.67
CA LYS A 541 -42.16 33.65 -1.95
C LYS A 541 -41.11 34.38 -2.78
N ASN A 542 -41.52 35.28 -3.68
CA ASN A 542 -40.54 36.10 -4.38
C ASN A 542 -39.81 37.01 -3.36
N ILE A 543 -38.50 37.17 -3.53
CA ILE A 543 -37.68 37.97 -2.62
C ILE A 543 -38.04 39.45 -2.68
N ASP A 544 -38.48 39.93 -3.84
CA ASP A 544 -38.84 41.34 -4.08
C ASP A 544 -40.12 41.75 -3.31
N ASP A 545 -40.97 40.78 -2.95
CA ASP A 545 -42.21 40.98 -2.19
C ASP A 545 -41.97 40.99 -0.66
N LEU A 546 -40.70 40.88 -0.21
CA LEU A 546 -40.31 40.72 1.18
C LEU A 546 -39.38 41.83 1.67
N THR A 547 -39.58 42.28 2.91
CA THR A 547 -38.62 43.15 3.61
C THR A 547 -37.34 42.39 3.96
N SER A 548 -36.19 43.07 4.13
CA SER A 548 -34.94 42.38 4.50
C SER A 548 -35.09 41.58 5.79
N ASP A 549 -35.72 42.14 6.82
CA ASP A 549 -35.98 41.44 8.09
C ASP A 549 -36.75 40.12 7.92
N GLN A 550 -37.74 40.08 7.00
CA GLN A 550 -38.45 38.84 6.67
C GLN A 550 -37.53 37.82 5.98
N VAL A 551 -36.70 38.27 5.03
CA VAL A 551 -35.72 37.41 4.34
C VAL A 551 -34.68 36.86 5.31
N ASP A 552 -34.16 37.70 6.20
CA ASP A 552 -33.12 37.35 7.17
C ASP A 552 -33.67 36.37 8.23
N LYS A 553 -34.90 36.58 8.71
CA LYS A 553 -35.62 35.63 9.59
C LYS A 553 -35.92 34.30 8.89
N ALA A 554 -36.28 34.33 7.61
CA ALA A 554 -36.49 33.13 6.81
C ALA A 554 -35.18 32.34 6.64
N CYS A 555 -34.06 33.02 6.36
CA CYS A 555 -32.73 32.43 6.25
C CYS A 555 -32.28 31.70 7.55
N VAL A 556 -32.39 32.37 8.70
CA VAL A 556 -32.04 31.77 10.01
C VAL A 556 -32.93 30.56 10.31
N SER A 557 -34.24 30.70 10.10
CA SER A 557 -35.19 29.61 10.35
C SER A 557 -34.95 28.41 9.42
N ALA A 558 -34.67 28.65 8.14
CA ALA A 558 -34.34 27.60 7.18
C ALA A 558 -33.02 26.89 7.51
N LYS A 559 -31.98 27.62 7.96
CA LYS A 559 -30.72 27.03 8.45
C LYS A 559 -30.96 26.06 9.61
N ASN A 560 -31.71 26.49 10.61
CA ASN A 560 -32.01 25.69 11.80
C ASN A 560 -32.88 24.46 11.49
N LEU A 561 -33.90 24.61 10.62
CA LEU A 561 -34.74 23.49 10.18
C LEU A 561 -33.97 22.48 9.32
N ARG A 562 -33.09 22.93 8.42
CA ARG A 562 -32.19 22.05 7.65
C ARG A 562 -31.29 21.23 8.56
N ALA A 563 -30.71 21.87 9.58
CA ALA A 563 -29.92 21.18 10.61
C ALA A 563 -30.77 20.15 11.39
N THR A 564 -32.01 20.49 11.77
CA THR A 564 -32.91 19.59 12.51
C THR A 564 -33.29 18.35 11.69
N TRP A 565 -33.62 18.50 10.40
CA TRP A 565 -33.86 17.34 9.52
C TRP A 565 -32.60 16.48 9.37
N LYS A 566 -31.44 17.13 9.16
CA LYS A 566 -30.17 16.41 9.00
C LYS A 566 -29.77 15.65 10.28
N TYR A 567 -30.09 16.19 11.45
CA TYR A 567 -29.88 15.54 12.74
C TYR A 567 -30.78 14.31 12.88
N ALA A 568 -32.08 14.41 12.57
CA ALA A 568 -33.00 13.26 12.54
C ALA A 568 -32.48 12.14 11.60
N GLN A 569 -32.00 12.53 10.41
CA GLN A 569 -31.41 11.62 9.43
C GLN A 569 -30.19 10.89 9.99
N LYS A 570 -29.29 11.60 10.67
CA LYS A 570 -28.07 11.01 11.23
C LYS A 570 -28.34 9.95 12.29
N TRP A 571 -29.37 10.11 13.12
CA TRP A 571 -29.82 9.06 14.04
C TRP A 571 -30.28 7.79 13.32
N ALA A 572 -31.06 7.91 12.24
CA ALA A 572 -31.48 6.76 11.44
C ALA A 572 -30.29 6.09 10.72
N GLU A 573 -29.36 6.88 10.18
CA GLU A 573 -28.14 6.39 9.53
C GLU A 573 -27.28 5.55 10.50
N MET A 574 -26.99 6.04 11.70
CA MET A 574 -26.19 5.29 12.70
C MET A 574 -26.85 3.95 13.11
N GLY A 575 -28.17 3.91 13.27
CA GLY A 575 -28.89 2.67 13.53
C GLY A 575 -28.84 1.71 12.35
N TYR A 576 -28.99 2.22 11.12
CA TYR A 576 -28.96 1.42 9.91
C TYR A 576 -27.58 0.80 9.70
N ASP A 577 -26.53 1.59 9.93
CA ASP A 577 -25.16 1.16 9.73
C ASP A 577 -24.74 0.06 10.71
N PHE A 578 -25.16 0.13 11.98
CA PHE A 578 -24.99 -0.96 12.95
C PHE A 578 -25.70 -2.25 12.49
N LEU A 579 -26.94 -2.14 11.98
CA LEU A 579 -27.70 -3.29 11.50
C LEU A 579 -27.11 -3.89 10.21
N ALA A 580 -26.66 -3.05 9.28
CA ALA A 580 -26.07 -3.48 8.02
C ALA A 580 -24.69 -4.10 8.18
N THR A 581 -23.90 -3.61 9.16
CA THR A 581 -22.59 -4.15 9.57
C THR A 581 -22.68 -5.59 10.04
N ASN A 582 -23.68 -5.89 10.86
CA ASN A 582 -23.76 -7.14 11.62
C ASN A 582 -24.79 -8.13 11.06
N LYS A 583 -25.28 -7.89 9.84
CA LYS A 583 -26.35 -8.65 9.17
C LYS A 583 -26.10 -10.15 9.03
N ASP A 584 -24.84 -10.60 9.13
CA ASP A 584 -24.42 -11.99 9.00
C ASP A 584 -24.54 -12.78 10.30
N ILE A 585 -24.67 -12.09 11.44
CA ILE A 585 -24.94 -12.69 12.76
C ILE A 585 -26.43 -12.61 13.13
N PHE A 586 -27.18 -11.67 12.55
CA PHE A 586 -28.63 -11.61 12.74
C PHE A 586 -29.34 -12.72 11.98
N GLY A 587 -29.73 -13.79 12.69
CA GLY A 587 -30.67 -14.81 12.24
C GLY A 587 -31.88 -14.91 13.17
N GLU A 588 -32.99 -15.45 12.66
CA GLU A 588 -34.09 -15.88 13.52
C GLU A 588 -33.61 -17.02 14.42
N THR A 589 -33.84 -16.88 15.72
CA THR A 589 -33.46 -17.92 16.69
C THR A 589 -34.46 -19.08 16.78
N GLY A 590 -35.60 -18.97 16.11
CA GLY A 590 -36.72 -19.93 16.21
C GLY A 590 -37.42 -19.93 17.58
N SER A 591 -37.09 -18.98 18.46
CA SER A 591 -37.67 -18.87 19.80
C SER A 591 -39.11 -18.36 19.75
N TYR A 592 -40.05 -19.11 20.32
CA TYR A 592 -41.44 -18.67 20.50
C TYR A 592 -41.61 -17.52 21.51
N VAL A 593 -40.56 -17.19 22.27
CA VAL A 593 -40.52 -16.05 23.20
C VAL A 593 -39.64 -14.97 22.58
N SER A 594 -40.16 -13.76 22.39
CA SER A 594 -39.41 -12.68 21.73
C SER A 594 -38.15 -12.35 22.53
N ASN A 595 -37.00 -12.78 22.04
CA ASN A 595 -35.71 -12.38 22.59
C ASN A 595 -35.24 -11.10 21.89
N ASP A 596 -34.19 -10.48 22.41
CA ASP A 596 -33.69 -9.22 21.87
C ASP A 596 -32.95 -9.39 20.53
N ARG A 597 -32.43 -10.59 20.22
CA ARG A 597 -31.88 -10.94 18.90
C ARG A 597 -32.96 -10.87 17.81
N ASP A 598 -34.13 -11.48 18.02
CA ASP A 598 -35.23 -11.46 17.05
C ASP A 598 -35.77 -10.04 16.81
N LYS A 599 -35.76 -9.17 17.83
CA LYS A 599 -36.09 -7.73 17.68
C LYS A 599 -35.06 -6.99 16.84
N ILE A 600 -33.77 -7.27 17.01
CA ILE A 600 -32.71 -6.68 16.19
C ILE A 600 -32.80 -7.20 14.75
N PHE A 601 -33.09 -8.50 14.56
CA PHE A 601 -33.33 -9.09 13.24
C PHE A 601 -34.50 -8.42 12.52
N ASN A 602 -35.65 -8.24 13.18
CA ASN A 602 -36.79 -7.50 12.62
C ASN A 602 -36.44 -6.05 12.27
N ASN A 603 -35.66 -5.36 13.09
CA ASN A 603 -35.13 -4.05 12.75
C ASN A 603 -34.22 -4.11 11.51
N SER A 604 -33.33 -5.10 11.39
CA SER A 604 -32.46 -5.31 10.22
C SER A 604 -33.27 -5.52 8.94
N GLN A 605 -34.26 -6.43 8.97
CA GLN A 605 -35.15 -6.68 7.82
C GLN A 605 -35.91 -5.41 7.42
N SER A 606 -36.53 -4.70 8.38
CA SER A 606 -37.23 -3.43 8.13
C SER A 606 -36.31 -2.38 7.47
N ALA A 607 -35.07 -2.29 7.92
CA ALA A 607 -34.11 -1.28 7.48
C ALA A 607 -33.58 -1.57 6.07
N ILE A 608 -33.38 -2.86 5.74
CA ILE A 608 -33.09 -3.31 4.37
C ILE A 608 -34.28 -3.06 3.45
N PHE A 609 -35.50 -3.38 3.88
CA PHE A 609 -36.72 -3.18 3.08
C PHE A 609 -36.96 -1.68 2.81
N ALA A 610 -36.88 -0.85 3.85
CA ALA A 610 -36.92 0.61 3.74
C ALA A 610 -35.87 1.14 2.76
N ARG A 611 -34.63 0.65 2.79
CA ARG A 611 -33.59 1.04 1.82
C ARG A 611 -33.96 0.69 0.37
N ARG A 612 -34.63 -0.44 0.12
CA ARG A 612 -35.14 -0.81 -1.22
C ARG A 612 -36.25 0.16 -1.66
N ILE A 613 -37.22 0.45 -0.79
CA ILE A 613 -38.31 1.42 -1.03
C ILE A 613 -37.74 2.82 -1.32
N ILE A 614 -36.80 3.31 -0.51
CA ILE A 614 -36.13 4.61 -0.69
C ILE A 614 -35.37 4.68 -2.02
N SER A 615 -34.80 3.56 -2.48
CA SER A 615 -34.12 3.49 -3.78
C SER A 615 -35.14 3.54 -4.93
N ALA A 616 -36.26 2.82 -4.81
CA ALA A 616 -37.35 2.86 -5.78
C ALA A 616 -38.01 4.25 -5.87
N LEU A 617 -38.24 4.94 -4.74
CA LEU A 617 -38.74 6.33 -4.74
C LEU A 617 -37.80 7.30 -5.49
N LYS A 618 -36.48 7.13 -5.36
CA LYS A 618 -35.50 7.93 -6.12
C LYS A 618 -35.56 7.64 -7.62
N LEU A 619 -35.71 6.36 -8.00
CA LEU A 619 -35.89 5.95 -9.40
C LEU A 619 -37.19 6.49 -9.99
N GLN A 620 -38.31 6.43 -9.27
CA GLN A 620 -39.58 7.04 -9.70
C GLN A 620 -39.43 8.54 -9.96
N LYS A 621 -38.80 9.27 -9.02
CA LYS A 621 -38.54 10.71 -9.17
C LYS A 621 -37.61 11.01 -10.34
N LYS A 622 -36.60 10.16 -10.60
CA LYS A 622 -35.73 10.26 -11.78
C LYS A 622 -36.53 10.05 -13.07
N ASN A 623 -37.31 8.97 -13.16
CA ASN A 623 -38.11 8.64 -14.34
C ASN A 623 -39.11 9.75 -14.67
N GLN A 624 -39.76 10.35 -13.66
CA GLN A 624 -40.63 11.52 -13.82
C GLN A 624 -39.90 12.74 -14.42
N LEU A 625 -38.67 13.02 -13.99
CA LEU A 625 -37.85 14.12 -14.52
C LEU A 625 -37.33 13.85 -15.93
N GLU A 626 -37.07 12.59 -16.26
CA GLU A 626 -36.57 12.14 -17.58
C GLU A 626 -37.70 11.82 -18.58
N GLY A 627 -38.97 11.94 -18.17
CA GLY A 627 -40.13 11.59 -19.01
C GLY A 627 -40.30 10.09 -19.29
N SER A 628 -39.66 9.23 -18.49
CA SER A 628 -39.71 7.77 -18.62
C SER A 628 -40.94 7.19 -17.92
N ASN A 629 -41.65 6.30 -18.62
CA ASN A 629 -42.80 5.55 -18.10
C ASN A 629 -42.41 4.15 -17.55
N GLU A 630 -41.12 3.90 -17.28
CA GLU A 630 -40.67 2.64 -16.70
C GLU A 630 -41.31 2.38 -15.32
N LYS A 631 -41.96 1.22 -15.19
CA LYS A 631 -42.64 0.78 -13.96
C LYS A 631 -41.62 0.35 -12.91
N VAL A 632 -41.35 1.22 -11.95
CA VAL A 632 -40.48 0.90 -10.80
C VAL A 632 -41.21 0.02 -9.79
N THR A 633 -40.59 -1.09 -9.42
CA THR A 633 -41.08 -2.06 -8.41
C THR A 633 -40.08 -2.26 -7.28
N VAL A 634 -40.52 -2.93 -6.20
CA VAL A 634 -39.68 -3.31 -5.06
C VAL A 634 -39.77 -4.82 -4.88
N GLU A 635 -38.64 -5.51 -5.01
CA GLU A 635 -38.53 -6.93 -4.68
C GLU A 635 -38.38 -7.13 -3.16
N TRP A 636 -39.26 -7.92 -2.54
CA TRP A 636 -39.18 -8.30 -1.13
C TRP A 636 -39.67 -9.72 -0.91
N GLN A 637 -38.87 -10.57 -0.25
CA GLN A 637 -39.22 -11.96 0.08
C GLN A 637 -39.83 -12.77 -1.10
N GLY A 638 -39.26 -12.61 -2.30
CA GLY A 638 -39.73 -13.28 -3.53
C GLY A 638 -41.01 -12.69 -4.15
N LYS A 639 -41.50 -11.55 -3.66
CA LYS A 639 -42.66 -10.82 -4.19
C LYS A 639 -42.23 -9.50 -4.84
N THR A 640 -42.68 -9.28 -6.07
CA THR A 640 -42.61 -7.98 -6.77
C THR A 640 -43.74 -7.07 -6.30
N LEU A 641 -43.43 -6.02 -5.54
CA LEU A 641 -44.40 -5.05 -5.02
C LEU A 641 -44.39 -3.73 -5.81
N SER A 642 -45.52 -3.02 -5.82
CA SER A 642 -45.52 -1.60 -6.16
C SER A 642 -44.90 -0.79 -5.02
N VAL A 643 -44.39 0.41 -5.30
CA VAL A 643 -43.78 1.24 -4.25
C VAL A 643 -44.79 1.60 -3.14
N ALA A 644 -46.07 1.84 -3.50
CA ALA A 644 -47.13 2.07 -2.52
C ALA A 644 -47.38 0.83 -1.64
N ALA A 645 -47.62 -0.34 -2.25
CA ALA A 645 -47.84 -1.58 -1.50
C ALA A 645 -46.64 -1.97 -0.61
N ALA A 646 -45.42 -1.64 -1.03
CA ALA A 646 -44.22 -1.85 -0.22
C ALA A 646 -44.14 -0.87 0.98
N ILE A 647 -44.59 0.37 0.82
CA ILE A 647 -44.69 1.35 1.93
C ILE A 647 -45.72 0.90 2.96
N ASP A 648 -46.89 0.42 2.51
CA ASP A 648 -47.95 -0.05 3.40
C ASP A 648 -47.49 -1.31 4.15
N LEU A 649 -46.92 -2.30 3.45
CA LEU A 649 -46.36 -3.50 4.05
C LEU A 649 -45.27 -3.20 5.10
N LEU A 650 -44.40 -2.20 4.87
CA LEU A 650 -43.39 -1.80 5.85
C LEU A 650 -44.03 -1.24 7.13
N LYS A 651 -45.14 -0.50 7.02
CA LYS A 651 -45.83 0.10 8.17
C LYS A 651 -46.65 -0.91 8.96
N ASP A 652 -47.22 -1.89 8.27
CA ASP A 652 -48.03 -2.94 8.90
C ASP A 652 -47.14 -4.00 9.57
N ASP A 653 -46.26 -4.65 8.80
CA ASP A 653 -45.46 -5.80 9.27
C ASP A 653 -44.24 -5.37 10.11
N TYR A 654 -43.74 -4.14 9.92
CA TYR A 654 -42.54 -3.61 10.60
C TYR A 654 -42.81 -2.31 11.36
N ASN A 655 -44.01 -2.16 11.94
CA ASN A 655 -44.35 -1.05 12.84
C ASN A 655 -43.36 -0.94 14.02
N TYR A 656 -43.03 0.28 14.43
CA TYR A 656 -42.08 0.59 15.51
C TYR A 656 -40.66 0.08 15.29
N THR A 657 -40.23 -0.12 14.05
CA THR A 657 -38.85 -0.48 13.69
C THR A 657 -38.04 0.71 13.17
N LEU A 658 -36.74 0.52 12.98
CA LEU A 658 -35.88 1.52 12.37
C LEU A 658 -36.27 1.80 10.90
N GLY A 659 -36.71 0.79 10.15
CA GLY A 659 -37.10 0.94 8.75
C GLY A 659 -38.22 1.95 8.55
N GLU A 660 -39.23 1.92 9.42
CA GLU A 660 -40.30 2.93 9.47
C GLU A 660 -39.71 4.35 9.64
N SER A 661 -38.84 4.54 10.64
CA SER A 661 -38.19 5.84 10.92
C SER A 661 -37.30 6.33 9.77
N MET A 662 -36.62 5.42 9.05
CA MET A 662 -35.85 5.75 7.85
C MET A 662 -36.76 6.24 6.71
N LEU A 663 -37.88 5.55 6.49
CA LEU A 663 -38.85 5.93 5.46
C LEU A 663 -39.49 7.28 5.79
N ASP A 664 -39.95 7.49 7.03
CA ASP A 664 -40.55 8.75 7.51
C ASP A 664 -39.63 9.97 7.29
N ILE A 665 -38.32 9.81 7.42
CA ILE A 665 -37.34 10.88 7.15
C ILE A 665 -37.13 11.09 5.65
N GLN A 666 -37.13 10.02 4.86
CA GLN A 666 -37.09 10.15 3.40
C GLN A 666 -38.35 10.83 2.86
N MET A 667 -39.53 10.56 3.44
CA MET A 667 -40.79 11.22 3.04
C MET A 667 -40.80 12.72 3.37
N THR A 668 -40.06 13.17 4.39
CA THR A 668 -39.91 14.60 4.71
C THR A 668 -38.75 15.29 3.97
N ARG A 669 -37.98 14.55 3.16
CA ARG A 669 -36.80 15.07 2.44
C ARG A 669 -37.13 16.25 1.52
N ASP A 670 -38.27 16.23 0.84
CA ASP A 670 -38.60 17.27 -0.13
C ASP A 670 -38.94 18.62 0.55
N HIS A 671 -39.46 18.61 1.78
CA HIS A 671 -39.54 19.82 2.61
C HIS A 671 -38.16 20.40 2.90
N ASN A 672 -37.18 19.56 3.25
CA ASN A 672 -35.80 19.98 3.46
C ASN A 672 -35.13 20.46 2.15
N GLY A 673 -35.49 19.85 1.01
CA GLY A 673 -35.11 20.32 -0.33
C GLY A 673 -35.63 21.73 -0.62
N LEU A 674 -36.89 22.02 -0.27
CA LEU A 674 -37.47 23.35 -0.42
C LEU A 674 -36.76 24.40 0.44
N LEU A 675 -36.41 24.06 1.70
CA LEU A 675 -35.59 24.92 2.55
C LEU A 675 -34.19 25.17 1.97
N GLN A 676 -33.58 24.15 1.34
CA GLN A 676 -32.29 24.27 0.66
C GLN A 676 -32.38 25.20 -0.56
N SER A 677 -33.45 25.09 -1.35
CA SER A 677 -33.72 25.98 -2.49
C SER A 677 -33.97 27.42 -2.05
N LEU A 678 -34.77 27.66 -1.01
CA LEU A 678 -35.02 28.98 -0.43
C LEU A 678 -33.72 29.61 0.05
N TYR A 679 -32.90 28.84 0.76
CA TYR A 679 -31.63 29.30 1.31
C TYR A 679 -30.65 29.75 0.21
N GLY A 680 -30.67 29.07 -0.95
CA GLY A 680 -29.94 29.48 -2.15
C GLY A 680 -30.54 30.71 -2.85
N GLN A 681 -31.85 30.73 -3.10
CA GLN A 681 -32.54 31.83 -3.77
C GLN A 681 -32.41 33.17 -3.02
N TYR A 682 -32.53 33.13 -1.68
CA TYR A 682 -32.38 34.32 -0.83
C TYR A 682 -30.90 34.69 -0.56
N ARG A 683 -29.94 33.91 -1.11
CA ARG A 683 -28.49 34.07 -0.94
C ARG A 683 -28.09 34.17 0.54
N CYS A 684 -28.67 33.32 1.38
CA CYS A 684 -28.59 33.44 2.84
C CYS A 684 -27.15 33.42 3.40
N ASP A 685 -26.21 32.74 2.75
CA ASP A 685 -24.79 32.74 3.16
C ASP A 685 -24.13 34.12 3.09
N LEU A 686 -24.59 35.01 2.20
CA LEU A 686 -24.07 36.38 2.10
C LEU A 686 -24.76 37.33 3.09
N ARG A 687 -25.96 36.99 3.55
CA ARG A 687 -26.70 37.72 4.60
C ARG A 687 -26.18 37.34 5.99
N ALA A 688 -25.78 36.09 6.18
CA ALA A 688 -25.20 35.57 7.43
C ALA A 688 -23.82 36.15 7.77
N ASN A 689 -23.12 36.78 6.82
CA ASN A 689 -21.82 37.42 7.03
C ASN A 689 -21.90 38.93 7.36
N TYR A 690 -23.10 39.50 7.44
CA TYR A 690 -23.31 40.84 8.02
C TYR A 690 -23.62 40.72 9.51
N GLU A 691 -22.66 40.21 10.29
CA GLU A 691 -22.59 40.57 11.71
C GLU A 691 -22.34 42.08 11.80
N LYS A 692 -23.04 42.74 12.71
CA LYS A 692 -23.10 44.19 12.86
C LYS A 692 -22.78 44.58 14.30
#